data_AF-I5D6Q9-F1
#
_entry.id   AF-I5D6Q9-F1
#
_cell.length_a   1.000
_cell.length_b   1.000
_cell.length_c   1.000
_cell.angle_alpha   90.00
_cell.angle_beta   90.00
_cell.angle_gamma   90.00
#
_symmetry.space_group_name_H-M   'P 1'
#
loop_
_entity.id
_entity.type
_entity.pdbx_description
1 polymer ?
#
loop_
_entity_poly.entity_id
_entity_poly.type
_entity_poly.pdbx_seq_one_letter_code
_entity_poly.pdbx_strand_id
1 'polypeptide(L)'
;MSSDSFILSYSNLTSEQQRMIDLVKENKNVLVDACIGSGKTTAIQVLCNELPRTKKILYLTYNKLLKLDARNKIMNENVERTNYHGFAFKILMQNKINTSSSEAIKNYLETDIVPGFYDVLVLDEYQDINTEISNLLIRIKNYNPNIQIIAVGDMDQKIYDATTLKADEFISSFMINYEKISFTQSFRMPKEHGKMLGRVWNKDIVGVNENCEVEYKNKDEIVQFLSTQNPKDILCLGSRGGIITEVLNTLENDYPEKFNKKTVYASIRDEERIVEPKKDSAIFTTFDSSKGLERPICVIFDWSYEYYKWRLAQHNVNFTIIKNIFAVAASRGKRKIIFYNEYDDLLDEQMLKNGALIEERPVYFYSVSDMFDHKFSEHLADAYNCLDVELIDVKDNSIINIKPNDHLIDLSPCIGIYQEASYFSSYNIKEEIEFLLRHKDKRWYTIYKDFIERRDTVNDLILLLTAMETNQKRYIEQATVDFVNENEKELIHNRISTLLNKNERVQVGCNFSFTNDLNYYSMNIYGIADVVKDLTVYELKFVNELSQNHFLQTAMYMFALNLDKGILWNVKNNKVYNIKIKDKNDFANKVAIAISKGNFKIDNKCINYDASWVITEDEKDEYYEVISESNNIAVIDVETNFSNEVVSIGVAIADKNSFSLIDQNYWLIGEREQYESMYKHVYHIPELKKYGIKDYVVNTYDEAIEKLIQFLNYYNIDDWFSYTKFDYSKLPELHDLYNWFDISIPAKNINTNDFIPKDSPTFKNGALRANWGVEPIYRLLSGNSKYSEIHNALFDAIDELKIMQMLELTYEGFVTNNRIKRVIKNDELTARETYVVAESNNYSITINTPKTNRHLNNHINENYTGHSLQEIAKKPREVNTNLYTNKDLNNKNLMIADNINRSKNKNKLTLQSQLNTKKVIKKSLKKQKKKKIKAQLTGYFVTLAVCLLIGLIITLIYT
;
A
#
# COMPACT_ATOMS: atom_id res chain seq x y z
N MET A 1 33.99 -27.86 12.85
CA MET A 1 35.44 -27.62 12.73
C MET A 1 35.66 -26.12 12.75
N SER A 2 36.39 -25.61 13.75
CA SER A 2 36.77 -24.19 13.84
C SER A 2 37.77 -23.87 12.74
N SER A 3 37.52 -22.79 12.01
CA SER A 3 38.32 -22.28 10.90
C SER A 3 39.55 -21.53 11.43
N ASP A 4 40.60 -22.27 11.76
CA ASP A 4 41.94 -21.70 11.91
C ASP A 4 42.63 -21.69 10.54
N SER A 5 42.93 -20.48 10.04
CA SER A 5 44.02 -20.09 9.13
C SER A 5 44.49 -21.03 7.99
N PHE A 6 43.65 -21.90 7.44
CA PHE A 6 44.03 -22.69 6.26
C PHE A 6 43.91 -21.83 5.00
N ILE A 7 45.04 -21.41 4.42
CA ILE A 7 45.08 -20.74 3.12
C ILE A 7 45.06 -21.83 2.05
N LEU A 8 43.96 -21.89 1.29
CA LEU A 8 43.85 -22.80 0.16
C LEU A 8 44.85 -22.42 -0.93
N SER A 9 45.41 -23.44 -1.59
CA SER A 9 46.35 -23.30 -2.70
C SER A 9 45.74 -23.81 -4.01
N TYR A 10 46.38 -23.53 -5.14
CA TYR A 10 45.93 -23.96 -6.47
C TYR A 10 45.59 -25.46 -6.55
N SER A 11 46.39 -26.31 -5.91
CA SER A 11 46.20 -27.78 -5.93
C SER A 11 44.97 -28.26 -5.15
N ASN A 12 44.38 -27.42 -4.30
CA ASN A 12 43.18 -27.75 -3.53
C ASN A 12 41.88 -27.41 -4.28
N LEU A 13 41.96 -26.72 -5.41
CA LEU A 13 40.82 -26.27 -6.19
C LEU A 13 40.28 -27.37 -7.12
N THR A 14 39.02 -27.24 -7.55
CA THR A 14 38.46 -28.13 -8.59
C THR A 14 39.11 -27.88 -9.95
N SER A 15 38.97 -28.83 -10.87
CA SER A 15 39.43 -28.66 -12.25
C SER A 15 38.84 -27.43 -12.94
N GLU A 16 37.58 -27.09 -12.64
CA GLU A 16 36.89 -25.91 -13.19
C GLU A 16 37.51 -24.60 -12.64
N GLN A 17 37.76 -24.56 -11.33
CA GLN A 17 38.39 -23.41 -10.66
C GLN A 17 39.87 -23.26 -11.07
N GLN A 18 40.58 -24.37 -11.25
CA GLN A 18 41.94 -24.40 -11.78
C GLN A 18 41.97 -23.86 -13.22
N ARG A 19 41.04 -24.32 -14.07
CA ARG A 19 40.93 -23.85 -15.46
C ARG A 19 40.70 -22.35 -15.55
N MET A 20 39.91 -21.77 -14.64
CA MET A 20 39.75 -20.32 -14.53
C MET A 20 41.10 -19.62 -14.37
N ILE A 21 41.89 -20.06 -13.39
CA ILE A 21 43.19 -19.47 -13.08
C ILE A 21 44.16 -19.65 -14.24
N ASP A 22 44.16 -20.81 -14.90
CA ASP A 22 44.99 -21.07 -16.08
C ASP A 22 44.68 -20.11 -17.23
N LEU A 23 43.40 -19.91 -17.56
CA LEU A 23 42.99 -18.95 -18.59
C LEU A 23 43.41 -17.51 -18.24
N VAL A 24 43.35 -17.14 -16.96
CA VAL A 24 43.81 -15.83 -16.52
C VAL A 24 45.33 -15.70 -16.62
N LYS A 25 46.09 -16.77 -16.31
CA LYS A 25 47.54 -16.84 -16.53
C LYS A 25 47.91 -16.77 -18.02
N GLU A 26 47.04 -17.26 -18.92
CA GLU A 26 47.13 -17.10 -20.37
C GLU A 26 46.79 -15.66 -20.87
N ASN A 27 46.56 -14.70 -19.96
CA ASN A 27 46.14 -13.32 -20.24
C ASN A 27 44.76 -13.17 -20.91
N LYS A 28 43.86 -14.14 -20.73
CA LYS A 28 42.48 -14.04 -21.25
C LYS A 28 41.56 -13.34 -20.25
N ASN A 29 40.58 -12.62 -20.77
CA ASN A 29 39.43 -12.18 -19.98
C ASN A 29 38.54 -13.39 -19.69
N VAL A 30 37.99 -13.49 -18.47
CA VAL A 30 37.21 -14.67 -18.06
C VAL A 30 35.91 -14.26 -17.40
N LEU A 31 34.79 -14.76 -17.93
CA LEU A 31 33.47 -14.67 -17.31
C LEU A 31 33.14 -16.03 -16.70
N VAL A 32 32.96 -16.07 -15.39
CA VAL A 32 32.64 -17.29 -14.65
C VAL A 32 31.17 -17.28 -14.25
N ASP A 33 30.45 -18.28 -14.75
CA ASP A 33 29.10 -18.59 -14.36
C ASP A 33 29.08 -19.67 -13.27
N ALA A 34 29.03 -19.25 -12.00
CA ALA A 34 29.37 -20.10 -10.88
C ALA A 34 28.16 -20.44 -10.00
N CYS A 35 27.77 -21.72 -9.98
CA CYS A 35 26.61 -22.18 -9.23
C CYS A 35 26.69 -21.86 -7.73
N ILE A 36 25.57 -21.99 -7.04
CA ILE A 36 25.50 -21.67 -5.60
C ILE A 36 26.39 -22.59 -4.77
N GLY A 37 27.16 -22.02 -3.84
CA GLY A 37 28.07 -22.79 -2.99
C GLY A 37 29.30 -23.36 -3.72
N SER A 38 29.65 -22.87 -4.90
CA SER A 38 30.79 -23.35 -5.71
C SER A 38 32.17 -22.85 -5.27
N GLY A 39 32.26 -22.06 -4.21
CA GLY A 39 33.54 -21.50 -3.77
C GLY A 39 34.07 -20.34 -4.61
N LYS A 40 33.17 -19.53 -5.20
CA LYS A 40 33.50 -18.29 -5.97
C LYS A 40 34.61 -17.45 -5.32
N THR A 41 34.35 -16.96 -4.11
CA THR A 41 35.28 -16.09 -3.38
C THR A 41 36.60 -16.79 -3.07
N THR A 42 36.56 -18.10 -2.76
CA THR A 42 37.77 -18.91 -2.55
C THR A 42 38.62 -18.98 -3.81
N ALA A 43 38.01 -19.24 -4.97
CA ALA A 43 38.72 -19.29 -6.25
C ALA A 43 39.34 -17.94 -6.60
N ILE A 44 38.64 -16.83 -6.36
CA ILE A 44 39.18 -15.46 -6.53
C ILE A 44 40.38 -15.21 -5.60
N GLN A 45 40.28 -15.62 -4.33
CA GLN A 45 41.38 -15.44 -3.36
C GLN A 45 42.63 -16.19 -3.79
N VAL A 46 42.50 -17.43 -4.25
CA VAL A 46 43.63 -18.21 -4.78
C VAL A 46 44.15 -17.59 -6.08
N LEU A 47 43.28 -17.17 -7.00
CA LEU A 47 43.68 -16.46 -8.22
C LEU A 47 44.60 -15.25 -7.90
N CYS A 48 44.19 -14.42 -6.95
CA CYS A 48 44.94 -13.22 -6.56
C CYS A 48 46.34 -13.56 -5.98
N ASN A 49 46.46 -14.72 -5.31
CA ASN A 49 47.73 -15.20 -4.76
C ASN A 49 48.63 -15.85 -5.85
N GLU A 50 48.02 -16.46 -6.86
CA GLU A 50 48.71 -17.15 -7.96
C GLU A 50 49.24 -16.22 -9.06
N LEU A 51 48.69 -15.00 -9.17
CA LEU A 51 49.12 -14.05 -10.18
C LEU A 51 50.48 -13.42 -9.84
N PRO A 52 51.32 -13.10 -10.85
CA PRO A 52 52.64 -12.52 -10.63
C PRO A 52 52.58 -11.22 -9.84
N ARG A 53 53.53 -11.02 -8.90
CA ARG A 53 53.65 -9.78 -8.11
C ARG A 53 53.89 -8.52 -8.96
N THR A 54 54.30 -8.69 -10.21
CA THR A 54 54.47 -7.60 -11.18
C THR A 54 53.17 -7.02 -11.71
N LYS A 55 52.05 -7.77 -11.64
CA LYS A 55 50.72 -7.27 -12.05
C LYS A 55 50.06 -6.55 -10.88
N LYS A 56 49.57 -5.33 -11.10
CA LYS A 56 48.75 -4.61 -10.11
C LYS A 56 47.29 -4.98 -10.26
N ILE A 57 46.69 -5.54 -9.21
CA ILE A 57 45.36 -6.15 -9.26
C ILE A 57 44.38 -5.28 -8.47
N LEU A 58 43.26 -4.92 -9.07
CA LEU A 58 42.10 -4.34 -8.40
C LEU A 58 41.03 -5.42 -8.21
N TYR A 59 40.80 -5.81 -6.96
CA TYR A 59 39.72 -6.72 -6.59
C TYR A 59 38.57 -5.95 -5.94
N LEU A 60 37.44 -5.89 -6.66
CA LEU A 60 36.20 -5.28 -6.21
C LEU A 60 35.23 -6.32 -5.65
N THR A 61 35.09 -6.33 -4.32
CA THR A 61 34.17 -7.22 -3.59
C THR A 61 32.76 -6.63 -3.54
N TYR A 62 31.74 -7.50 -3.58
CA TYR A 62 30.33 -7.09 -3.45
C TYR A 62 30.02 -6.32 -2.15
N ASN A 63 30.51 -6.79 -0.99
CA ASN A 63 30.19 -6.18 0.30
C ASN A 63 31.39 -6.03 1.25
N LYS A 64 31.19 -5.28 2.35
CA LYS A 64 32.21 -4.98 3.35
C LYS A 64 32.75 -6.23 4.08
N LEU A 65 31.92 -7.25 4.30
CA LEU A 65 32.33 -8.49 4.97
C LEU A 65 33.30 -9.30 4.09
N LEU A 66 32.99 -9.43 2.80
CA LEU A 66 33.87 -10.07 1.82
C LEU A 66 35.20 -9.32 1.67
N LYS A 67 35.19 -7.99 1.74
CA LYS A 67 36.41 -7.17 1.80
C LYS A 67 37.29 -7.51 3.00
N LEU A 68 36.70 -7.71 4.18
CA LEU A 68 37.46 -8.09 5.38
C LEU A 68 38.02 -9.52 5.27
N ASP A 69 37.24 -10.46 4.75
CA ASP A 69 37.71 -11.84 4.51
C ASP A 69 38.85 -11.88 3.49
N ALA A 70 38.72 -11.16 2.38
CA ALA A 70 39.74 -11.04 1.34
C ALA A 70 41.05 -10.44 1.86
N ARG A 71 40.98 -9.47 2.80
CA ARG A 71 42.18 -8.91 3.44
C ARG A 71 42.96 -9.96 4.24
N ASN A 72 42.27 -10.89 4.88
CA ASN A 72 42.90 -11.92 5.71
C ASN A 72 43.49 -13.08 4.89
N LYS A 73 42.92 -13.39 3.72
CA LYS A 73 43.29 -14.59 2.93
C LYS A 73 44.17 -14.32 1.72
N ILE A 74 44.21 -13.08 1.21
CA ILE A 74 45.08 -12.70 0.10
C ILE A 74 46.40 -12.18 0.67
N MET A 75 47.50 -12.83 0.34
CA MET A 75 48.83 -12.50 0.86
C MET A 75 49.60 -11.53 -0.05
N ASN A 76 49.24 -11.46 -1.32
CA ASN A 76 49.93 -10.63 -2.32
C ASN A 76 49.66 -9.13 -2.16
N GLU A 77 50.66 -8.36 -1.72
CA GLU A 77 50.55 -6.92 -1.46
C GLU A 77 50.19 -6.06 -2.68
N ASN A 78 50.46 -6.56 -3.89
CA ASN A 78 50.10 -5.92 -5.17
C ASN A 78 48.60 -6.00 -5.52
N VAL A 79 47.78 -6.56 -4.62
CA VAL A 79 46.32 -6.67 -4.76
C VAL A 79 45.63 -5.61 -3.90
N GLU A 80 45.02 -4.63 -4.55
CA GLU A 80 44.11 -3.69 -3.90
C GLU A 80 42.74 -4.33 -3.70
N ARG A 81 42.33 -4.46 -2.43
CA ARG A 81 41.11 -5.17 -2.03
C ARG A 81 40.14 -4.19 -1.43
N THR A 82 39.06 -3.92 -2.15
CA THR A 82 38.02 -3.00 -1.68
C THR A 82 36.67 -3.36 -2.27
N ASN A 83 35.60 -2.77 -1.75
CA ASN A 83 34.30 -2.75 -2.42
C ASN A 83 34.18 -1.50 -3.29
N TYR A 84 33.14 -1.44 -4.13
CA TYR A 84 32.90 -0.36 -5.09
C TYR A 84 32.88 1.03 -4.44
N HIS A 85 32.05 1.25 -3.41
CA HIS A 85 32.02 2.53 -2.69
C HIS A 85 33.35 2.85 -1.99
N GLY A 86 34.01 1.84 -1.41
CA GLY A 86 35.29 2.05 -0.72
C GLY A 86 36.43 2.43 -1.68
N PHE A 87 36.35 2.02 -2.95
CA PHE A 87 37.28 2.46 -3.98
C PHE A 87 37.15 3.96 -4.24
N ALA A 88 35.93 4.42 -4.56
CA ALA A 88 35.64 5.82 -4.83
C ALA A 88 35.92 6.72 -3.62
N PHE A 89 35.46 6.29 -2.43
CA PHE A 89 35.67 7.01 -1.17
C PHE A 89 37.15 7.25 -0.87
N LYS A 90 37.99 6.21 -1.04
CA LYS A 90 39.44 6.31 -0.81
C LYS A 90 40.06 7.38 -1.71
N ILE A 91 39.69 7.41 -2.99
CA ILE A 91 40.22 8.37 -3.96
C ILE A 91 39.80 9.80 -3.59
N LEU A 92 38.52 10.01 -3.27
CA LEU A 92 38.01 11.32 -2.86
C LEU A 92 38.71 11.84 -1.59
N MET A 93 38.86 10.99 -0.57
CA MET A 93 39.57 11.35 0.67
C MET A 93 41.03 11.72 0.44
N GLN A 94 41.73 10.98 -0.44
CA GLN A 94 43.12 11.30 -0.82
C GLN A 94 43.25 12.67 -1.49
N ASN A 95 42.18 13.11 -2.16
CA ASN A 95 42.09 14.43 -2.79
C ASN A 95 41.39 15.48 -1.91
N LYS A 96 41.17 15.18 -0.61
CA LYS A 96 40.53 16.07 0.38
C LYS A 96 39.11 16.51 0.00
N ILE A 97 38.40 15.69 -0.77
CA ILE A 97 36.99 15.92 -1.10
C ILE A 97 36.13 15.17 -0.08
N ASN A 98 35.33 15.89 0.69
CA ASN A 98 34.43 15.30 1.67
C ASN A 98 33.26 14.60 0.98
N THR A 99 32.94 13.38 1.42
CA THR A 99 31.80 12.60 0.93
C THR A 99 31.32 11.65 2.02
N SER A 100 30.05 11.24 1.96
CA SER A 100 29.58 10.07 2.70
C SER A 100 30.02 8.78 2.00
N SER A 101 29.86 7.63 2.66
CA SER A 101 30.13 6.32 2.04
C SER A 101 29.12 5.95 0.96
N SER A 102 27.85 6.37 1.11
CA SER A 102 26.76 6.11 0.17
C SER A 102 26.94 6.90 -1.12
N GLU A 103 27.30 8.18 -1.04
CA GLU A 103 27.44 9.06 -2.21
C GLU A 103 28.82 8.98 -2.88
N ALA A 104 29.72 8.15 -2.37
CA ALA A 104 31.12 8.13 -2.78
C ALA A 104 31.31 7.90 -4.28
N ILE A 105 30.52 7.01 -4.90
CA ILE A 105 30.69 6.71 -6.33
C ILE A 105 30.15 7.88 -7.17
N LYS A 106 28.92 8.34 -6.92
CA LYS A 106 28.36 9.56 -7.54
C LYS A 106 29.34 10.74 -7.46
N ASN A 107 29.78 11.11 -6.26
CA ASN A 107 30.70 12.24 -6.06
C ASN A 107 32.03 12.04 -6.79
N TYR A 108 32.53 10.81 -6.88
CA TYR A 108 33.74 10.52 -7.65
C TYR A 108 33.51 10.66 -9.16
N LEU A 109 32.37 10.21 -9.66
CA LEU A 109 32.01 10.30 -11.08
C LEU A 109 31.86 11.76 -11.56
N GLU A 110 31.51 12.69 -10.66
CA GLU A 110 31.43 14.13 -10.94
C GLU A 110 32.80 14.86 -10.97
N THR A 111 33.88 14.17 -10.61
CA THR A 111 35.24 14.75 -10.66
C THR A 111 35.96 14.35 -11.95
N ASP A 112 37.14 14.93 -12.20
CA ASP A 112 38.10 14.47 -13.23
C ASP A 112 39.25 13.63 -12.66
N ILE A 113 39.15 13.19 -11.40
CA ILE A 113 40.23 12.43 -10.73
C ILE A 113 40.41 11.05 -11.40
N VAL A 114 41.65 10.69 -11.71
CA VAL A 114 41.98 9.41 -12.34
C VAL A 114 41.93 8.23 -11.34
N PRO A 115 41.42 7.05 -11.74
CA PRO A 115 41.27 5.89 -10.86
C PRO A 115 42.60 5.22 -10.48
N GLY A 116 43.70 5.59 -11.11
CA GLY A 116 44.98 4.90 -11.03
C GLY A 116 45.11 3.75 -12.05
N PHE A 117 46.35 3.26 -12.20
CA PHE A 117 46.69 2.19 -13.13
C PHE A 117 46.50 0.81 -12.50
N TYR A 118 45.91 -0.14 -13.23
CA TYR A 118 45.74 -1.55 -12.86
C TYR A 118 45.86 -2.46 -14.08
N ASP A 119 46.56 -3.59 -13.93
CA ASP A 119 46.72 -4.59 -14.99
C ASP A 119 45.55 -5.58 -15.03
N VAL A 120 44.94 -5.84 -13.87
CA VAL A 120 43.88 -6.85 -13.70
C VAL A 120 42.75 -6.28 -12.85
N LEU A 121 41.50 -6.45 -13.31
CA LEU A 121 40.27 -6.14 -12.61
C LEU A 121 39.50 -7.43 -12.31
N VAL A 122 39.23 -7.67 -11.03
CA VAL A 122 38.41 -8.81 -10.58
C VAL A 122 37.10 -8.30 -9.99
N LEU A 123 35.98 -8.78 -10.53
CA LEU A 123 34.62 -8.43 -10.10
C LEU A 123 33.96 -9.64 -9.43
N ASP A 124 33.56 -9.49 -8.17
CA ASP A 124 32.75 -10.49 -7.45
C ASP A 124 31.26 -10.15 -7.54
N GLU A 125 30.43 -11.18 -7.65
CA GLU A 125 28.97 -11.13 -7.80
C GLU A 125 28.51 -10.13 -8.89
N TYR A 126 29.02 -10.27 -10.13
CA TYR A 126 28.75 -9.33 -11.22
C TYR A 126 27.25 -9.14 -11.54
N GLN A 127 26.40 -10.11 -11.19
CA GLN A 127 24.95 -10.04 -11.41
C GLN A 127 24.27 -8.92 -10.61
N ASP A 128 24.93 -8.41 -9.56
CA ASP A 128 24.42 -7.33 -8.70
C ASP A 128 24.95 -5.93 -9.11
N ILE A 129 25.62 -5.81 -10.27
CA ILE A 129 26.03 -4.52 -10.81
C ILE A 129 24.79 -3.69 -11.17
N ASN A 130 24.74 -2.45 -10.69
CA ASN A 130 23.73 -1.44 -11.01
C ASN A 130 24.31 -0.31 -11.87
N THR A 131 23.48 0.65 -12.28
CA THR A 131 23.89 1.78 -13.13
C THR A 131 25.08 2.56 -12.56
N GLU A 132 25.05 2.92 -11.27
CA GLU A 132 26.13 3.67 -10.61
C GLU A 132 27.46 2.89 -10.64
N ILE A 133 27.44 1.60 -10.29
CA ILE A 133 28.61 0.73 -10.36
C ILE A 133 29.09 0.58 -11.80
N SER A 134 28.19 0.44 -12.77
CA SER A 134 28.56 0.29 -14.19
C SER A 134 29.33 1.51 -14.70
N ASN A 135 28.92 2.72 -14.32
CA ASN A 135 29.60 3.97 -14.69
C ASN A 135 30.99 4.05 -14.06
N LEU A 136 31.13 3.61 -12.81
CA LEU A 136 32.45 3.49 -12.15
C LEU A 136 33.37 2.53 -12.90
N LEU A 137 32.86 1.36 -13.30
CA LEU A 137 33.63 0.35 -14.02
C LEU A 137 34.05 0.85 -15.41
N ILE A 138 33.16 1.52 -16.14
CA ILE A 138 33.47 2.17 -17.42
C ILE A 138 34.59 3.20 -17.23
N ARG A 139 34.51 4.05 -16.20
CA ARG A 139 35.56 5.02 -15.89
C ARG A 139 36.91 4.34 -15.62
N ILE A 140 36.93 3.27 -14.81
CA ILE A 140 38.15 2.50 -14.55
C ILE A 140 38.75 1.94 -15.85
N LYS A 141 37.92 1.33 -16.71
CA LYS A 141 38.36 0.74 -17.98
C LYS A 141 38.86 1.78 -18.98
N ASN A 142 38.22 2.95 -19.06
CA ASN A 142 38.65 4.03 -19.97
C ASN A 142 40.07 4.53 -19.66
N TYR A 143 40.46 4.57 -18.38
CA TYR A 143 41.81 4.93 -17.95
C TYR A 143 42.79 3.73 -17.95
N ASN A 144 42.29 2.51 -18.14
CA ASN A 144 43.05 1.28 -18.18
C ASN A 144 42.62 0.43 -19.40
N PRO A 145 42.85 0.90 -20.65
CA PRO A 145 42.23 0.30 -21.84
C PRO A 145 42.63 -1.15 -22.10
N ASN A 146 43.79 -1.58 -21.60
CA ASN A 146 44.32 -2.94 -21.74
C ASN A 146 44.10 -3.81 -20.49
N ILE A 147 43.26 -3.37 -19.54
CA ILE A 147 43.03 -4.11 -18.30
C ILE A 147 42.45 -5.50 -18.59
N GLN A 148 43.02 -6.53 -17.97
CA GLN A 148 42.48 -7.87 -18.01
C GLN A 148 41.31 -7.96 -17.01
N ILE A 149 40.15 -8.47 -17.45
CA ILE A 149 38.91 -8.49 -16.65
C ILE A 149 38.51 -9.92 -16.34
N ILE A 150 38.26 -10.17 -15.05
CA ILE A 150 37.73 -11.42 -14.53
C ILE A 150 36.44 -11.10 -13.79
N ALA A 151 35.31 -11.62 -14.27
CA ALA A 151 34.02 -11.43 -13.62
C ALA A 151 33.50 -12.78 -13.14
N VAL A 152 33.19 -12.88 -11.85
CA VAL A 152 32.69 -14.11 -11.22
C VAL A 152 31.35 -13.83 -10.58
N GLY A 153 30.34 -14.65 -10.87
CA GLY A 153 28.99 -14.41 -10.39
C GLY A 153 28.02 -15.46 -10.88
N ASP A 154 26.74 -15.20 -10.65
CA ASP A 154 25.66 -16.08 -11.08
C ASP A 154 24.36 -15.31 -11.29
N MET A 155 23.93 -15.17 -12.55
CA MET A 155 22.67 -14.48 -12.88
C MET A 155 21.44 -15.19 -12.27
N ASP A 156 21.52 -16.51 -12.04
CA ASP A 156 20.48 -17.29 -11.36
C ASP A 156 20.44 -17.04 -9.85
N GLN A 157 21.41 -16.29 -9.30
CA GLN A 157 21.42 -15.79 -7.92
C GLN A 157 21.18 -14.28 -7.84
N LYS A 158 20.74 -13.63 -8.93
CA LYS A 158 20.23 -12.25 -8.88
C LYS A 158 18.87 -12.27 -8.19
N ILE A 159 18.79 -11.64 -7.02
CA ILE A 159 17.56 -11.55 -6.23
C ILE A 159 17.08 -10.12 -5.98
N TYR A 160 17.88 -9.14 -6.40
CA TYR A 160 17.54 -7.72 -6.30
C TYR A 160 17.18 -7.20 -7.69
N ASP A 161 16.13 -6.38 -7.72
CA ASP A 161 15.58 -5.78 -8.92
C ASP A 161 15.43 -4.27 -8.71
N ALA A 162 16.53 -3.63 -8.32
CA ALA A 162 16.57 -2.22 -7.90
C ALA A 162 17.15 -1.29 -8.97
N THR A 163 17.41 -1.79 -10.18
CA THR A 163 18.01 -1.02 -11.28
C THR A 163 17.40 -1.39 -12.62
N THR A 164 17.27 -0.41 -13.51
CA THR A 164 16.92 -0.66 -14.92
C THR A 164 18.06 -1.30 -15.71
N LEU A 165 19.29 -1.32 -15.17
CA LEU A 165 20.45 -1.92 -15.81
C LEU A 165 20.32 -3.45 -15.85
N LYS A 166 20.50 -4.00 -17.06
CA LYS A 166 20.65 -5.44 -17.28
C LYS A 166 22.12 -5.85 -17.15
N ALA A 167 22.45 -6.45 -16.01
CA ALA A 167 23.82 -6.80 -15.66
C ALA A 167 24.50 -7.77 -16.64
N ASP A 168 23.73 -8.69 -17.24
CA ASP A 168 24.18 -9.61 -18.29
C ASP A 168 24.53 -8.89 -19.60
N GLU A 169 23.66 -7.99 -20.07
CA GLU A 169 23.94 -7.16 -21.26
C GLU A 169 25.14 -6.23 -21.02
N PHE A 170 25.22 -5.64 -19.81
CA PHE A 170 26.35 -4.82 -19.41
C PHE A 170 27.66 -5.62 -19.36
N ILE A 171 27.71 -6.76 -18.66
CA ILE A 171 28.98 -7.48 -18.49
C ILE A 171 29.50 -8.03 -19.83
N SER A 172 28.60 -8.50 -20.71
CA SER A 172 28.96 -8.98 -22.04
C SER A 172 29.50 -7.86 -22.94
N SER A 173 29.00 -6.63 -22.82
CA SER A 173 29.53 -5.49 -23.58
C SER A 173 30.78 -4.87 -22.93
N PHE A 174 30.87 -4.93 -21.59
CA PHE A 174 32.00 -4.44 -20.82
C PHE A 174 33.25 -5.32 -21.00
N MET A 175 33.10 -6.62 -21.22
CA MET A 175 34.20 -7.55 -21.46
C MET A 175 34.40 -7.78 -22.97
N ILE A 176 35.58 -7.47 -23.51
CA ILE A 176 35.91 -7.73 -24.92
C ILE A 176 36.71 -9.05 -24.98
N ASN A 177 36.37 -9.95 -25.91
CA ASN A 177 37.09 -11.22 -26.16
C ASN A 177 37.34 -12.02 -24.86
N TYR A 178 36.28 -12.50 -24.22
CA TYR A 178 36.36 -13.28 -22.99
C TYR A 178 36.03 -14.76 -23.21
N GLU A 179 36.59 -15.61 -22.36
CA GLU A 179 36.24 -17.03 -22.24
C GLU A 179 35.14 -17.17 -21.19
N LYS A 180 34.08 -17.91 -21.50
CA LYS A 180 33.05 -18.26 -20.53
C LYS A 180 33.33 -19.64 -19.96
N ILE A 181 33.33 -19.76 -18.64
CA ILE A 181 33.46 -21.04 -17.93
C ILE A 181 32.38 -21.16 -16.86
N SER A 182 32.09 -22.40 -16.45
CA SER A 182 31.09 -22.67 -15.42
C SER A 182 31.72 -23.37 -14.21
N PHE A 183 31.28 -23.00 -13.01
CA PHE A 183 31.52 -23.82 -11.82
C PHE A 183 30.23 -24.58 -11.50
N THR A 184 30.26 -25.90 -11.60
CA THR A 184 29.07 -26.75 -11.47
C THR A 184 28.97 -27.45 -10.12
N GLN A 185 30.09 -27.59 -9.41
CA GLN A 185 30.14 -28.28 -8.13
C GLN A 185 29.69 -27.37 -6.98
N SER A 186 28.71 -27.81 -6.20
CA SER A 186 28.26 -27.12 -4.99
C SER A 186 28.72 -27.85 -3.74
N PHE A 187 29.59 -27.21 -2.96
CA PHE A 187 30.10 -27.72 -1.68
C PHE A 187 29.12 -27.57 -0.52
N ARG A 188 27.89 -27.10 -0.80
CA ARG A 188 26.94 -26.74 0.24
C ARG A 188 25.88 -27.81 0.49
N MET A 189 25.46 -28.52 -0.54
CA MET A 189 24.26 -29.34 -0.53
C MET A 189 24.51 -30.75 -1.09
N PRO A 190 23.62 -31.72 -0.80
CA PRO A 190 23.77 -33.07 -1.32
C PRO A 190 23.37 -33.15 -2.79
N LYS A 191 23.76 -34.26 -3.44
CA LYS A 191 23.61 -34.46 -4.89
C LYS A 191 22.19 -34.26 -5.40
N GLU A 192 21.19 -34.87 -4.76
CA GLU A 192 19.80 -34.80 -5.23
C GLU A 192 19.18 -33.40 -5.07
N HIS A 193 19.49 -32.71 -3.97
CA HIS A 193 19.06 -31.33 -3.77
C HIS A 193 19.72 -30.36 -4.76
N GLY A 194 21.02 -30.56 -5.02
CA GLY A 194 21.76 -29.82 -6.05
C GLY A 194 21.15 -29.99 -7.43
N LYS A 195 20.83 -31.23 -7.83
CA LYS A 195 20.14 -31.49 -9.10
C LYS A 195 18.75 -30.85 -9.18
N MET A 196 17.98 -30.85 -8.09
CA MET A 196 16.67 -30.20 -8.04
C MET A 196 16.79 -28.70 -8.31
N LEU A 197 17.67 -28.00 -7.60
CA LEU A 197 17.93 -26.58 -7.85
C LEU A 197 18.52 -26.33 -9.24
N GLY A 198 19.38 -27.23 -9.73
CA GLY A 198 19.87 -27.20 -11.10
C GLY A 198 18.74 -27.24 -12.13
N ARG A 199 17.75 -28.12 -11.94
CA ARG A 199 16.56 -28.15 -12.81
C ARG A 199 15.71 -26.88 -12.69
N VAL A 200 15.55 -26.28 -11.51
CA VAL A 200 14.81 -25.01 -11.32
C VAL A 200 15.48 -23.85 -12.06
N TRP A 201 16.81 -23.79 -12.04
CA TRP A 201 17.59 -22.79 -12.75
C TRP A 201 17.93 -23.15 -14.20
N ASN A 202 17.60 -24.36 -14.65
CA ASN A 202 18.03 -24.90 -15.94
C ASN A 202 19.57 -24.85 -16.11
N LYS A 203 20.27 -25.34 -15.08
CA LYS A 203 21.73 -25.30 -14.93
C LYS A 203 22.25 -26.62 -14.35
N ASP A 204 23.46 -26.99 -14.75
CA ASP A 204 24.14 -28.15 -14.17
C ASP A 204 24.70 -27.80 -12.79
N ILE A 205 24.09 -28.38 -11.76
CA ILE A 205 24.53 -28.26 -10.36
C ILE A 205 24.75 -29.64 -9.78
N VAL A 206 25.99 -29.90 -9.37
CA VAL A 206 26.42 -31.15 -8.74
C VAL A 206 26.68 -30.89 -7.26
N GLY A 207 25.73 -31.26 -6.40
CA GLY A 207 25.95 -31.23 -4.95
C GLY A 207 26.97 -32.28 -4.51
N VAL A 208 28.01 -31.85 -3.78
CA VAL A 208 29.10 -32.73 -3.30
C VAL A 208 29.17 -32.82 -1.76
N ASN A 209 28.23 -32.20 -1.05
CA ASN A 209 28.19 -32.27 0.41
C ASN A 209 27.23 -33.37 0.89
N GLU A 210 27.78 -34.57 1.07
CA GLU A 210 27.03 -35.74 1.57
C GLU A 210 26.59 -35.60 3.03
N ASN A 211 27.20 -34.68 3.79
CA ASN A 211 26.88 -34.46 5.21
C ASN A 211 25.68 -33.52 5.44
N CYS A 212 25.06 -33.02 4.35
CA CYS A 212 23.92 -32.14 4.46
C CYS A 212 22.61 -32.92 4.34
N GLU A 213 21.78 -32.84 5.37
CA GLU A 213 20.47 -33.49 5.44
C GLU A 213 19.36 -32.52 5.05
N VAL A 214 18.36 -33.00 4.31
CA VAL A 214 17.16 -32.24 3.92
C VAL A 214 15.94 -32.93 4.54
N GLU A 215 15.18 -32.20 5.36
CA GLU A 215 14.05 -32.73 6.12
C GLU A 215 12.81 -31.84 6.01
N TYR A 216 11.65 -32.43 6.32
CA TYR A 216 10.37 -31.75 6.43
C TYR A 216 9.83 -31.97 7.85
N LYS A 217 9.39 -30.91 8.53
CA LYS A 217 8.95 -30.97 9.93
C LYS A 217 7.76 -30.06 10.20
N ASN A 218 6.94 -30.43 11.18
CA ASN A 218 5.88 -29.59 11.68
C ASN A 218 6.40 -28.54 12.69
N LYS A 219 5.52 -27.66 13.18
CA LYS A 219 5.92 -26.53 14.03
C LYS A 219 6.54 -27.01 15.36
N ASP A 220 5.90 -27.97 16.01
CA ASP A 220 6.33 -28.47 17.32
C ASP A 220 7.66 -29.22 17.22
N GLU A 221 7.84 -30.02 16.18
CA GLU A 221 9.10 -30.69 15.87
C GLU A 221 10.22 -29.68 15.59
N ILE A 222 9.93 -28.57 14.89
CA ILE A 222 10.91 -27.50 14.64
C ILE A 222 11.30 -26.82 15.95
N VAL A 223 10.34 -26.44 16.79
CA VAL A 223 10.61 -25.81 18.10
C VAL A 223 11.44 -26.74 18.97
N GLN A 224 11.05 -28.01 19.09
CA GLN A 224 11.79 -29.02 19.87
C GLN A 224 13.19 -29.26 19.30
N PHE A 225 13.33 -29.31 17.97
CA PHE A 225 14.64 -29.44 17.35
C PHE A 225 15.51 -28.23 17.66
N LEU A 226 15.04 -27.02 17.36
CA LEU A 226 15.81 -25.78 17.55
C LEU A 226 16.20 -25.54 19.01
N SER A 227 15.32 -25.90 19.97
CA SER A 227 15.61 -25.74 21.40
C SER A 227 16.84 -26.52 21.85
N THR A 228 17.22 -27.59 21.15
CA THR A 228 18.45 -28.38 21.42
C THR A 228 19.71 -27.84 20.74
N GLN A 229 19.61 -26.95 19.75
CA GLN A 229 20.74 -26.50 18.90
C GLN A 229 21.37 -25.20 19.38
N ASN A 230 22.65 -24.94 19.13
CA ASN A 230 23.28 -23.68 19.55
C ASN A 230 22.77 -22.50 18.69
N PRO A 231 22.38 -21.34 19.27
CA PRO A 231 21.90 -20.18 18.52
C PRO A 231 22.80 -19.79 17.34
N LYS A 232 24.13 -19.80 17.53
CA LYS A 232 25.10 -19.45 16.47
C LYS A 232 24.99 -20.30 15.21
N ASP A 233 24.39 -21.49 15.31
CA ASP A 233 24.28 -22.45 14.22
C ASP A 233 22.94 -22.34 13.46
N ILE A 234 22.03 -21.47 13.89
CA ILE A 234 20.64 -21.38 13.42
C ILE A 234 20.43 -20.19 12.47
N LEU A 235 19.84 -20.48 11.31
CA LEU A 235 19.21 -19.53 10.42
C LEU A 235 17.74 -19.96 10.19
N CYS A 236 16.81 -19.05 10.41
CA CYS A 236 15.39 -19.23 10.16
C CYS A 236 14.94 -18.22 9.10
N LEU A 237 14.29 -18.71 8.06
CA LEU A 237 13.88 -17.94 6.89
C LEU A 237 12.36 -18.00 6.70
N GLY A 238 11.73 -16.84 6.56
CA GLY A 238 10.28 -16.74 6.35
C GLY A 238 9.75 -15.30 6.31
N SER A 239 8.47 -15.15 5.97
CA SER A 239 7.72 -13.90 6.02
C SER A 239 7.63 -13.38 7.46
N ARG A 240 7.89 -12.09 7.68
CA ARG A 240 7.81 -11.46 9.02
C ARG A 240 6.42 -11.59 9.65
N GLY A 241 5.37 -11.70 8.84
CA GLY A 241 4.00 -11.94 9.27
C GLY A 241 3.62 -13.40 9.45
N GLY A 242 4.50 -14.35 9.10
CA GLY A 242 4.20 -15.78 9.03
C GLY A 242 4.64 -16.59 10.26
N ILE A 243 4.68 -17.91 10.09
CA ILE A 243 4.96 -18.90 11.16
C ILE A 243 6.34 -18.72 11.80
N ILE A 244 7.32 -18.19 11.07
CA ILE A 244 8.65 -17.88 11.60
C ILE A 244 8.59 -17.03 12.87
N THR A 245 7.68 -16.05 12.92
CA THR A 245 7.53 -15.15 14.06
C THR A 245 6.81 -15.83 15.22
N GLU A 246 5.88 -16.76 14.94
CA GLU A 246 5.31 -17.61 15.99
C GLU A 246 6.38 -18.48 16.65
N VAL A 247 7.21 -19.15 15.85
CA VAL A 247 8.32 -19.98 16.36
C VAL A 247 9.34 -19.16 17.12
N LEU A 248 9.68 -17.96 16.64
CA LEU A 248 10.53 -17.02 17.37
C LEU A 248 9.95 -16.71 18.76
N ASN A 249 8.69 -16.29 18.81
CA ASN A 249 8.02 -15.94 20.06
C ASN A 249 7.94 -17.15 21.01
N THR A 250 7.65 -18.36 20.50
CA THR A 250 7.66 -19.59 21.30
C THR A 250 9.05 -19.91 21.86
N LEU A 251 10.11 -19.83 21.04
CA LEU A 251 11.47 -20.12 21.50
C LEU A 251 11.95 -19.12 22.56
N GLU A 252 11.67 -17.83 22.38
CA GLU A 252 12.05 -16.80 23.36
C GLU A 252 11.23 -16.91 24.67
N ASN A 253 9.97 -17.35 24.61
CA ASN A 253 9.13 -17.57 25.79
C ASN A 253 9.50 -18.86 26.56
N ASP A 254 9.65 -19.98 25.85
CA ASP A 254 9.80 -21.31 26.47
C ASP A 254 11.26 -21.63 26.82
N TYR A 255 12.22 -21.00 26.13
CA TYR A 255 13.66 -21.22 26.31
C TYR A 255 14.47 -19.91 26.45
N PRO A 256 14.08 -19.00 27.38
CA PRO A 256 14.62 -17.64 27.47
C PRO A 256 16.12 -17.59 27.82
N GLU A 257 16.64 -18.60 28.52
CA GLU A 257 18.08 -18.70 28.83
C GLU A 257 18.95 -18.84 27.57
N LYS A 258 18.35 -19.34 26.49
CA LYS A 258 19.04 -19.65 25.24
C LYS A 258 18.64 -18.75 24.08
N PHE A 259 17.36 -18.41 23.99
CA PHE A 259 16.79 -17.54 22.98
C PHE A 259 16.29 -16.26 23.65
N ASN A 260 17.02 -15.17 23.44
CA ASN A 260 16.68 -13.87 24.00
C ASN A 260 17.33 -12.74 23.19
N LYS A 261 17.08 -11.50 23.60
CA LYS A 261 17.65 -10.28 23.01
C LYS A 261 19.17 -10.25 22.85
N LYS A 262 19.94 -11.09 23.53
CA LYS A 262 21.41 -11.17 23.38
C LYS A 262 21.85 -12.21 22.34
N THR A 263 21.05 -13.26 22.12
CA THR A 263 21.39 -14.44 21.32
C THR A 263 20.56 -14.60 20.06
N VAL A 264 19.51 -13.79 19.87
CA VAL A 264 18.62 -13.85 18.70
C VAL A 264 18.54 -12.49 18.02
N TYR A 265 18.92 -12.48 16.74
CA TYR A 265 18.63 -11.40 15.82
C TYR A 265 17.36 -11.72 15.02
N ALA A 266 16.42 -10.78 14.96
CA ALA A 266 15.20 -10.87 14.16
C ALA A 266 15.03 -9.60 13.32
N SER A 267 14.96 -9.73 12.00
CA SER A 267 14.87 -8.57 11.10
C SER A 267 13.47 -7.99 11.07
N ILE A 268 13.34 -6.67 11.21
CA ILE A 268 12.07 -5.94 11.06
C ILE A 268 11.93 -5.22 9.71
N ARG A 269 13.05 -5.01 8.99
CA ARG A 269 13.13 -4.37 7.67
C ARG A 269 14.24 -5.05 6.84
N ASP A 270 14.18 -4.92 5.51
CA ASP A 270 15.17 -5.53 4.62
C ASP A 270 16.42 -4.64 4.43
N GLU A 271 16.26 -3.32 4.49
CA GLU A 271 17.31 -2.31 4.29
C GLU A 271 17.64 -1.56 5.60
N GLU A 272 18.79 -0.87 5.64
CA GLU A 272 19.28 -0.07 6.78
C GLU A 272 19.21 -0.74 8.17
N ARG A 273 19.98 -1.81 8.34
CA ARG A 273 20.07 -2.54 9.62
C ARG A 273 20.84 -1.74 10.67
N ILE A 274 20.12 -1.18 11.64
CA ILE A 274 20.73 -0.53 12.82
C ILE A 274 21.36 -1.58 13.74
N VAL A 275 20.73 -2.75 13.80
CA VAL A 275 21.26 -3.94 14.47
C VAL A 275 21.68 -4.97 13.43
N GLU A 276 22.92 -5.45 13.51
CA GLU A 276 23.42 -6.55 12.68
C GLU A 276 23.44 -7.89 13.46
N PRO A 277 23.21 -9.03 12.79
CA PRO A 277 23.37 -10.34 13.41
C PRO A 277 24.83 -10.57 13.83
N LYS A 278 25.02 -11.17 15.00
CA LYS A 278 26.35 -11.54 15.49
C LYS A 278 26.76 -12.92 14.98
N LYS A 279 28.05 -13.25 15.09
CA LYS A 279 28.56 -14.58 14.74
C LYS A 279 27.99 -15.68 15.64
N ASP A 280 27.65 -15.33 16.88
CA ASP A 280 27.15 -16.23 17.93
C ASP A 280 25.62 -16.21 18.10
N SER A 281 24.90 -15.40 17.31
CA SER A 281 23.44 -15.30 17.39
C SER A 281 22.72 -16.19 16.38
N ALA A 282 21.52 -16.65 16.77
CA ALA A 282 20.52 -17.14 15.83
C ALA A 282 20.00 -15.98 14.98
N ILE A 283 19.58 -16.28 13.75
CA ILE A 283 19.13 -15.29 12.78
C ILE A 283 17.73 -15.67 12.30
N PHE A 284 16.76 -14.80 12.50
CA PHE A 284 15.40 -14.90 11.96
C PHE A 284 15.20 -13.78 10.94
N THR A 285 14.99 -14.12 9.67
CA THR A 285 14.89 -13.13 8.59
C THR A 285 14.12 -13.63 7.39
N THR A 286 13.99 -12.80 6.35
CA THR A 286 13.25 -13.10 5.12
C THR A 286 14.10 -13.84 4.09
N PHE A 287 13.47 -14.34 3.02
CA PHE A 287 14.18 -14.93 1.89
C PHE A 287 15.04 -13.88 1.18
N ASP A 288 14.50 -12.68 1.00
CA ASP A 288 15.14 -11.50 0.40
C ASP A 288 16.44 -11.11 1.12
N SER A 289 16.40 -11.17 2.46
CA SER A 289 17.53 -10.85 3.33
C SER A 289 18.51 -12.02 3.54
N SER A 290 18.29 -13.18 2.89
CA SER A 290 19.11 -14.38 3.08
C SER A 290 20.42 -14.37 2.29
N LYS A 291 20.56 -13.49 1.29
CA LYS A 291 21.76 -13.47 0.44
C LYS A 291 23.00 -13.08 1.22
N GLY A 292 24.07 -13.86 1.02
CA GLY A 292 25.31 -13.76 1.79
C GLY A 292 25.24 -14.36 3.21
N LEU A 293 24.06 -14.81 3.68
CA LEU A 293 23.92 -15.54 4.93
C LEU A 293 24.08 -17.05 4.71
N GLU A 294 24.65 -17.71 5.69
CA GLU A 294 24.72 -19.17 5.77
C GLU A 294 24.98 -19.62 7.21
N ARG A 295 24.38 -20.75 7.57
CA ARG A 295 24.53 -21.39 8.88
C ARG A 295 24.55 -22.91 8.73
N PRO A 296 25.09 -23.66 9.71
CA PRO A 296 24.99 -25.11 9.74
C PRO A 296 23.55 -25.60 9.59
N ILE A 297 22.58 -24.93 10.23
CA ILE A 297 21.16 -25.28 10.19
C ILE A 297 20.40 -24.13 9.54
N CYS A 298 19.57 -24.44 8.56
CA CYS A 298 18.61 -23.52 7.98
C CYS A 298 17.19 -24.10 8.08
N VAL A 299 16.24 -23.35 8.64
CA VAL A 299 14.82 -23.68 8.67
C VAL A 299 14.07 -22.72 7.76
N ILE A 300 13.19 -23.23 6.91
CA ILE A 300 12.45 -22.48 5.90
C ILE A 300 10.96 -22.64 6.18
N PHE A 301 10.32 -21.55 6.60
CA PHE A 301 8.93 -21.57 7.03
C PHE A 301 7.96 -21.43 5.87
N ASP A 302 8.03 -20.40 5.02
CA ASP A 302 7.00 -20.14 4.01
C ASP A 302 7.26 -20.89 2.68
N TRP A 303 7.53 -22.20 2.76
CA TRP A 303 7.75 -23.05 1.59
C TRP A 303 6.43 -23.62 1.04
N SER A 304 5.51 -22.72 0.65
CA SER A 304 4.18 -23.07 0.14
C SER A 304 3.90 -22.46 -1.22
N TYR A 305 3.04 -23.12 -1.99
CA TYR A 305 2.58 -22.60 -3.27
C TYR A 305 1.81 -21.29 -3.10
N GLU A 306 0.96 -21.19 -2.07
CA GLU A 306 0.20 -19.97 -1.78
C GLU A 306 1.11 -18.76 -1.50
N TYR A 307 2.17 -18.94 -0.71
CA TYR A 307 3.13 -17.85 -0.48
C TYR A 307 3.89 -17.49 -1.76
N TYR A 308 4.32 -18.48 -2.54
CA TYR A 308 4.98 -18.24 -3.82
C TYR A 308 4.08 -17.48 -4.81
N LYS A 309 2.82 -17.90 -4.96
CA LYS A 309 1.81 -17.24 -5.78
C LYS A 309 1.51 -15.83 -5.29
N TRP A 310 1.40 -15.62 -3.98
CA TRP A 310 1.23 -14.29 -3.39
C TRP A 310 2.40 -13.38 -3.72
N ARG A 311 3.65 -13.87 -3.60
CA ARG A 311 4.88 -13.13 -3.96
C ARG A 311 4.93 -12.76 -5.44
N LEU A 312 4.48 -13.67 -6.31
CA LEU A 312 4.36 -13.43 -7.75
C LEU A 312 3.28 -12.39 -8.07
N ALA A 313 2.16 -12.41 -7.35
CA ALA A 313 1.07 -11.44 -7.52
C ALA A 313 1.36 -10.03 -6.96
N GLN A 314 2.51 -9.82 -6.31
CA GLN A 314 2.93 -8.49 -5.86
C GLN A 314 3.28 -7.57 -7.03
N HIS A 315 3.24 -6.27 -6.78
CA HIS A 315 3.37 -5.22 -7.80
C HIS A 315 4.68 -5.30 -8.59
N ASN A 316 4.57 -5.36 -9.92
CA ASN A 316 5.69 -5.16 -10.86
C ASN A 316 6.89 -6.07 -10.56
N VAL A 317 6.59 -7.30 -10.12
CA VAL A 317 7.58 -8.28 -9.71
C VAL A 317 8.09 -9.07 -10.91
N ASN A 318 9.40 -9.26 -10.97
CA ASN A 318 10.03 -10.11 -11.96
C ASN A 318 9.99 -11.58 -11.51
N PHE A 319 9.35 -12.43 -12.30
CA PHE A 319 9.24 -13.88 -12.04
C PHE A 319 10.60 -14.54 -11.75
N THR A 320 11.62 -14.25 -12.57
CA THR A 320 12.96 -14.83 -12.40
C THR A 320 13.57 -14.42 -11.07
N ILE A 321 13.34 -13.18 -10.62
CA ILE A 321 13.83 -12.69 -9.33
C ILE A 321 13.16 -13.44 -8.17
N ILE A 322 11.84 -13.64 -8.20
CA ILE A 322 11.14 -14.41 -7.14
C ILE A 322 11.59 -15.86 -7.13
N LYS A 323 11.67 -16.51 -8.30
CA LYS A 323 12.21 -17.87 -8.42
C LYS A 323 13.60 -17.96 -7.77
N ASN A 324 14.47 -17.00 -8.08
CA ASN A 324 15.82 -16.95 -7.52
C ASN A 324 15.81 -16.75 -6.01
N ILE A 325 14.94 -15.89 -5.46
CA ILE A 325 14.80 -15.68 -4.00
C ILE A 325 14.50 -17.00 -3.28
N PHE A 326 13.55 -17.80 -3.79
CA PHE A 326 13.17 -19.08 -3.18
C PHE A 326 14.27 -20.13 -3.34
N ALA A 327 14.81 -20.30 -4.53
CA ALA A 327 15.89 -21.26 -4.79
C ALA A 327 17.16 -20.93 -4.01
N VAL A 328 17.44 -19.64 -3.82
CA VAL A 328 18.50 -19.15 -2.94
C VAL A 328 18.22 -19.52 -1.49
N ALA A 329 17.02 -19.24 -0.96
CA ALA A 329 16.66 -19.58 0.42
C ALA A 329 16.81 -21.08 0.70
N ALA A 330 16.37 -21.93 -0.24
CA ALA A 330 16.51 -23.39 -0.21
C ALA A 330 17.94 -23.92 -0.20
N SER A 331 18.95 -23.06 -0.29
CA SER A 331 20.36 -23.45 -0.31
C SER A 331 21.15 -22.97 0.90
N ARG A 332 20.53 -22.36 1.92
CA ARG A 332 21.27 -21.59 2.95
C ARG A 332 21.84 -22.43 4.10
N GLY A 333 21.43 -23.69 4.26
CA GLY A 333 21.95 -24.62 5.27
C GLY A 333 23.17 -25.41 4.77
N LYS A 334 24.17 -25.63 5.63
CA LYS A 334 25.37 -26.42 5.32
C LYS A 334 25.35 -27.87 5.82
N ARG A 335 24.66 -28.12 6.93
CA ARG A 335 24.56 -29.45 7.56
C ARG A 335 23.12 -29.93 7.55
N LYS A 336 22.16 -29.02 7.73
CA LYS A 336 20.74 -29.37 7.71
C LYS A 336 19.89 -28.26 7.10
N ILE A 337 18.96 -28.65 6.24
CA ILE A 337 17.91 -27.79 5.69
C ILE A 337 16.57 -28.41 6.09
N ILE A 338 15.75 -27.65 6.81
CA ILE A 338 14.44 -28.11 7.30
C ILE A 338 13.37 -27.24 6.65
N PHE A 339 12.43 -27.86 5.96
CA PHE A 339 11.24 -27.21 5.42
C PHE A 339 10.06 -27.42 6.38
N TYR A 340 9.36 -26.35 6.73
CA TYR A 340 8.11 -26.45 7.46
C TYR A 340 7.03 -27.05 6.54
N ASN A 341 6.29 -28.04 7.04
CA ASN A 341 5.46 -28.91 6.17
C ASN A 341 3.96 -28.98 6.50
N GLU A 342 3.43 -28.08 7.33
CA GLU A 342 1.99 -28.08 7.67
C GLU A 342 1.14 -27.20 6.74
N TYR A 343 1.65 -26.82 5.56
CA TYR A 343 0.79 -26.18 4.54
C TYR A 343 0.03 -27.22 3.76
N ASP A 344 -1.20 -26.89 3.40
CA ASP A 344 -2.03 -27.71 2.52
C ASP A 344 -1.35 -27.92 1.15
N ASP A 345 -0.69 -26.89 0.61
CA ASP A 345 0.00 -26.91 -0.68
C ASP A 345 1.50 -26.58 -0.54
N LEU A 346 2.32 -27.61 -0.36
CA LEU A 346 3.78 -27.47 -0.33
C LEU A 346 4.33 -27.10 -1.71
N LEU A 347 5.33 -26.21 -1.72
CA LEU A 347 5.96 -25.78 -2.95
C LEU A 347 6.87 -26.87 -3.53
N ASP A 348 6.59 -27.28 -4.77
CA ASP A 348 7.39 -28.28 -5.49
C ASP A 348 8.28 -27.68 -6.60
N GLU A 349 9.09 -28.55 -7.20
CA GLU A 349 10.02 -28.19 -8.28
C GLU A 349 9.30 -27.68 -9.55
N GLN A 350 8.15 -28.25 -9.91
CA GLN A 350 7.42 -27.83 -11.11
C GLN A 350 6.80 -26.45 -10.91
N MET A 351 6.25 -26.19 -9.73
CA MET A 351 5.71 -24.89 -9.35
C MET A 351 6.78 -23.80 -9.38
N LEU A 352 7.99 -24.07 -8.87
CA LEU A 352 9.12 -23.14 -8.93
C LEU A 352 9.57 -22.84 -10.37
N LYS A 353 9.51 -23.81 -11.27
CA LYS A 353 9.87 -23.63 -12.69
C LYS A 353 8.83 -22.83 -13.46
N ASN A 354 7.56 -23.04 -13.13
CA ASN A 354 6.46 -22.45 -13.86
C ASN A 354 6.22 -21.01 -13.40
N GLY A 355 6.37 -20.05 -14.30
CA GLY A 355 5.79 -18.73 -14.12
C GLY A 355 4.29 -18.88 -14.18
N ALA A 356 3.63 -18.89 -13.03
CA ALA A 356 2.17 -18.90 -12.98
C ALA A 356 1.64 -17.83 -13.94
N LEU A 357 0.57 -18.16 -14.68
CA LEU A 357 -0.23 -17.17 -15.40
C LEU A 357 -0.87 -16.28 -14.34
N ILE A 358 -0.17 -15.23 -13.92
CA ILE A 358 -0.71 -14.25 -12.98
C ILE A 358 -1.68 -13.41 -13.81
N GLU A 359 -2.97 -13.50 -13.52
CA GLU A 359 -3.94 -12.56 -14.03
C GLU A 359 -3.51 -11.15 -13.63
N GLU A 360 -3.32 -10.25 -14.60
CA GLU A 360 -2.99 -8.85 -14.32
C GLU A 360 -4.07 -8.28 -13.39
N ARG A 361 -3.64 -7.81 -12.22
CA ARG A 361 -4.51 -7.06 -11.32
C ARG A 361 -4.50 -5.59 -11.76
N PRO A 362 -5.64 -5.02 -12.20
CA PRO A 362 -5.70 -3.63 -12.63
C PRO A 362 -5.67 -2.63 -11.46
N VAL A 363 -5.75 -3.08 -10.21
CA VAL A 363 -5.84 -2.20 -9.03
C VAL A 363 -4.79 -2.56 -7.99
N TYR A 364 -4.05 -1.55 -7.54
CA TYR A 364 -2.94 -1.65 -6.61
C TYR A 364 -3.09 -0.67 -5.45
N PHE A 365 -2.50 -1.00 -4.30
CA PHE A 365 -2.64 -0.24 -3.06
C PHE A 365 -1.25 0.04 -2.46
N TYR A 366 -1.00 1.28 -2.07
CA TYR A 366 0.27 1.69 -1.47
C TYR A 366 0.05 2.58 -0.24
N SER A 367 0.96 2.46 0.74
CA SER A 367 1.15 3.48 1.77
C SER A 367 2.21 4.48 1.29
N VAL A 368 2.02 5.78 1.55
CA VAL A 368 3.04 6.82 1.26
C VAL A 368 4.38 6.50 1.93
N SER A 369 4.37 5.88 3.12
CA SER A 369 5.58 5.52 3.86
C SER A 369 6.47 4.51 3.14
N ASP A 370 5.87 3.60 2.37
CA ASP A 370 6.55 2.39 1.85
C ASP A 370 6.50 2.31 0.31
N MET A 371 5.78 3.21 -0.37
CA MET A 371 5.56 3.14 -1.83
C MET A 371 6.84 3.21 -2.66
N PHE A 372 7.89 3.82 -2.11
CA PHE A 372 9.19 4.01 -2.77
C PHE A 372 10.18 2.87 -2.52
N ASP A 373 9.85 1.93 -1.64
CA ASP A 373 10.73 0.81 -1.31
C ASP A 373 10.81 -0.19 -2.47
N HIS A 374 12.01 -0.76 -2.68
CA HIS A 374 12.27 -1.77 -3.70
C HIS A 374 11.92 -1.33 -5.15
N LYS A 375 12.02 -0.04 -5.44
CA LYS A 375 11.85 0.52 -6.79
C LYS A 375 13.20 0.72 -7.49
N PHE A 376 13.17 1.02 -8.80
CA PHE A 376 14.39 1.30 -9.55
C PHE A 376 14.99 2.63 -9.11
N SER A 377 16.26 2.61 -8.70
CA SER A 377 16.97 3.81 -8.22
C SER A 377 16.98 4.93 -9.25
N GLU A 378 17.03 4.60 -10.55
CA GLU A 378 17.00 5.57 -11.64
C GLU A 378 15.67 6.33 -11.68
N HIS A 379 14.54 5.62 -11.59
CA HIS A 379 13.21 6.26 -11.60
C HIS A 379 12.95 7.08 -10.32
N LEU A 380 13.45 6.62 -9.18
CA LEU A 380 13.41 7.40 -7.94
C LEU A 380 14.22 8.69 -8.09
N ALA A 381 15.41 8.63 -8.70
CA ALA A 381 16.25 9.79 -9.00
C ALA A 381 15.52 10.79 -9.91
N ASP A 382 14.82 10.32 -10.94
CA ASP A 382 14.02 11.18 -11.81
C ASP A 382 12.92 11.92 -11.04
N ALA A 383 12.18 11.22 -10.18
CA ALA A 383 11.16 11.84 -9.33
C ALA A 383 11.76 12.84 -8.32
N TYR A 384 12.91 12.51 -7.72
CA TYR A 384 13.60 13.41 -6.78
C TYR A 384 14.10 14.68 -7.48
N ASN A 385 14.54 14.57 -8.74
CA ASN A 385 14.97 15.72 -9.53
C ASN A 385 13.85 16.72 -9.83
N CYS A 386 12.58 16.38 -9.61
CA CYS A 386 11.45 17.31 -9.65
C CYS A 386 11.33 18.20 -8.41
N LEU A 387 12.13 17.95 -7.39
CA LEU A 387 12.11 18.70 -6.14
C LEU A 387 13.13 19.86 -6.19
N ASP A 388 12.72 20.99 -5.64
CA ASP A 388 13.63 22.03 -5.16
C ASP A 388 13.85 21.81 -3.67
N VAL A 389 15.07 21.49 -3.29
CA VAL A 389 15.45 21.15 -1.92
C VAL A 389 16.47 22.17 -1.42
N GLU A 390 16.12 22.86 -0.34
CA GLU A 390 16.97 23.88 0.29
C GLU A 390 17.23 23.48 1.75
N LEU A 391 18.51 23.36 2.12
CA LEU A 391 18.90 23.18 3.52
C LEU A 391 18.64 24.47 4.28
N ILE A 392 17.85 24.40 5.35
CA ILE A 392 17.64 25.52 6.25
C ILE A 392 18.78 25.52 7.28
N ASP A 393 19.54 26.61 7.31
CA ASP A 393 20.62 26.78 8.29
C ASP A 393 20.04 26.98 9.70
N VAL A 394 20.19 25.97 10.52
CA VAL A 394 19.85 26.01 11.95
C VAL A 394 21.12 26.20 12.76
N LYS A 395 21.07 27.13 13.72
CA LYS A 395 22.23 27.43 14.58
C LYS A 395 22.69 26.24 15.42
N ASP A 396 21.74 25.39 15.82
CA ASP A 396 22.02 24.18 16.59
C ASP A 396 22.30 23.00 15.64
N ASN A 397 23.54 22.52 15.62
CA ASN A 397 23.96 21.34 14.88
C ASN A 397 24.29 20.15 15.81
N SER A 398 23.82 20.18 17.07
CA SER A 398 24.10 19.13 18.04
C SER A 398 23.30 17.85 17.74
N ILE A 399 23.92 16.70 18.00
CA ILE A 399 23.30 15.39 17.80
C ILE A 399 22.64 14.93 19.10
N ILE A 400 21.36 14.55 19.05
CA ILE A 400 20.67 13.87 20.15
C ILE A 400 20.99 12.38 20.02
N ASN A 401 21.83 11.87 20.91
CA ASN A 401 22.30 10.49 20.84
C ASN A 401 21.49 9.58 21.78
N ILE A 402 20.44 8.96 21.23
CA ILE A 402 19.65 7.93 21.92
C ILE A 402 20.15 6.55 21.49
N LYS A 403 20.27 5.63 22.44
CA LYS A 403 20.68 4.26 22.17
C LYS A 403 19.63 3.57 21.28
N PRO A 404 19.95 3.23 20.02
CA PRO A 404 18.94 2.81 19.05
C PRO A 404 18.56 1.33 19.15
N ASN A 405 19.08 0.62 20.16
CA ASN A 405 18.89 -0.81 20.31
C ASN A 405 19.01 -1.27 21.77
N ASP A 406 18.27 -2.32 22.10
CA ASP A 406 18.45 -3.10 23.32
C ASP A 406 19.02 -4.48 22.94
N HIS A 407 20.35 -4.58 23.00
CA HIS A 407 21.10 -5.71 22.47
C HIS A 407 20.78 -5.96 20.98
N LEU A 408 20.09 -7.06 20.64
CA LEU A 408 19.69 -7.40 19.27
C LEU A 408 18.22 -7.06 18.95
N ILE A 409 17.57 -6.25 19.79
CA ILE A 409 16.28 -5.62 19.51
C ILE A 409 16.54 -4.21 18.99
N ASP A 410 15.99 -3.89 17.81
CA ASP A 410 16.08 -2.57 17.19
C ASP A 410 14.98 -1.66 17.75
N LEU A 411 15.35 -0.60 18.46
CA LEU A 411 14.41 0.33 19.10
C LEU A 411 14.14 1.57 18.26
N SER A 412 14.70 1.64 17.05
CA SER A 412 14.59 2.82 16.20
C SER A 412 13.17 3.14 15.76
N PRO A 413 12.29 2.15 15.46
CA PRO A 413 10.86 2.43 15.26
C PRO A 413 10.23 3.07 16.50
N CYS A 414 10.54 2.55 17.69
CA CYS A 414 10.02 3.08 18.95
C CYS A 414 10.45 4.52 19.19
N ILE A 415 11.72 4.84 18.93
CA ILE A 415 12.27 6.19 19.08
C ILE A 415 11.64 7.16 18.08
N GLY A 416 11.40 6.70 16.84
CA GLY A 416 10.69 7.48 15.82
C GLY A 416 9.29 7.88 16.30
N ILE A 417 8.48 6.93 16.73
CA ILE A 417 7.12 7.19 17.25
C ILE A 417 7.15 8.06 18.52
N TYR A 418 8.14 7.83 19.39
CA TYR A 418 8.26 8.55 20.67
C TYR A 418 8.34 10.06 20.50
N GLN A 419 9.03 10.56 19.47
CA GLN A 419 9.23 12.00 19.29
C GLN A 419 7.89 12.73 19.11
N GLU A 420 6.93 12.09 18.44
CA GLU A 420 5.61 12.65 18.17
C GLU A 420 4.67 12.40 19.34
N ALA A 421 4.56 11.13 19.76
CA ALA A 421 3.66 10.70 20.82
C ALA A 421 3.95 11.36 22.18
N SER A 422 5.21 11.73 22.46
CA SER A 422 5.57 12.41 23.70
C SER A 422 5.44 13.94 23.63
N TYR A 423 5.48 14.54 22.44
CA TYR A 423 5.54 16.00 22.27
C TYR A 423 4.18 16.63 21.99
N PHE A 424 3.42 16.07 21.04
CA PHE A 424 2.16 16.66 20.58
C PHE A 424 0.98 16.24 21.46
N SER A 425 0.18 17.21 21.88
CA SER A 425 -0.93 16.99 22.80
C SER A 425 -2.12 16.28 22.16
N SER A 426 -2.24 16.33 20.84
CA SER A 426 -3.30 15.68 20.06
C SER A 426 -2.87 14.37 19.39
N TYR A 427 -1.63 13.91 19.59
CA TYR A 427 -1.21 12.60 19.10
C TYR A 427 -1.92 11.50 19.90
N ASN A 428 -2.59 10.57 19.21
CA ASN A 428 -3.33 9.49 19.87
C ASN A 428 -2.79 8.11 19.49
N ILE A 429 -1.88 7.59 20.31
CA ILE A 429 -1.31 6.25 20.12
C ILE A 429 -2.35 5.12 20.34
N LYS A 430 -3.37 5.35 21.18
CA LYS A 430 -4.40 4.33 21.44
C LYS A 430 -5.29 4.15 20.22
N GLU A 431 -5.67 5.23 19.53
CA GLU A 431 -6.40 5.16 18.26
C GLU A 431 -5.62 4.40 17.18
N GLU A 432 -4.30 4.60 17.12
CA GLU A 432 -3.42 3.88 16.20
C GLU A 432 -3.36 2.38 16.50
N ILE A 433 -3.22 2.01 17.78
CA ILE A 433 -3.30 0.62 18.24
C ILE A 433 -4.67 0.00 17.94
N GLU A 434 -5.75 0.72 18.21
CA GLU A 434 -7.13 0.28 17.97
C GLU A 434 -7.41 0.07 16.48
N PHE A 435 -6.89 0.95 15.62
CA PHE A 435 -6.96 0.79 14.17
C PHE A 435 -6.23 -0.48 13.70
N LEU A 436 -5.05 -0.74 14.25
CA LEU A 436 -4.27 -1.93 13.93
C LEU A 436 -4.96 -3.21 14.42
N LEU A 437 -5.60 -3.19 15.61
CA LEU A 437 -6.36 -4.32 16.17
C LEU A 437 -7.49 -4.80 15.25
N ARG A 438 -8.12 -3.90 14.47
CA ARG A 438 -9.17 -4.26 13.50
C ARG A 438 -8.68 -5.22 12.40
N HIS A 439 -7.37 -5.24 12.15
CA HIS A 439 -6.73 -5.99 11.07
C HIS A 439 -5.78 -7.09 11.59
N LYS A 440 -5.69 -7.30 12.91
CA LYS A 440 -4.79 -8.28 13.54
C LYS A 440 -5.53 -9.52 14.07
N ASP A 441 -4.76 -10.58 14.32
CA ASP A 441 -5.24 -11.80 14.99
C ASP A 441 -5.89 -11.46 16.35
N LYS A 442 -7.03 -12.10 16.66
CA LYS A 442 -7.79 -11.92 17.90
C LYS A 442 -6.94 -12.08 19.17
N ARG A 443 -5.85 -12.86 19.13
CA ARG A 443 -4.89 -13.00 20.25
C ARG A 443 -4.29 -11.66 20.66
N TRP A 444 -4.09 -10.73 19.72
CA TRP A 444 -3.59 -9.39 20.03
C TRP A 444 -4.60 -8.55 20.83
N TYR A 445 -5.90 -8.80 20.68
CA TYR A 445 -6.92 -8.13 21.49
C TYR A 445 -6.83 -8.52 22.97
N THR A 446 -6.62 -9.81 23.24
CA THR A 446 -6.36 -10.30 24.61
C THR A 446 -5.05 -9.76 25.16
N ILE A 447 -3.97 -9.78 24.36
CA ILE A 447 -2.68 -9.20 24.76
C ILE A 447 -2.84 -7.70 25.09
N TYR A 448 -3.54 -6.93 24.24
CA TYR A 448 -3.77 -5.51 24.46
C TYR A 448 -4.49 -5.25 25.79
N LYS A 449 -5.62 -5.91 26.02
CA LYS A 449 -6.41 -5.75 27.27
C LYS A 449 -5.57 -6.07 28.51
N ASP A 450 -4.94 -7.24 28.53
CA ASP A 450 -4.12 -7.68 29.66
C ASP A 450 -2.91 -6.75 29.89
N PHE A 451 -2.37 -6.19 28.81
CA PHE A 451 -1.20 -5.32 28.85
C PHE A 451 -1.55 -3.94 29.42
N ILE A 452 -2.60 -3.28 28.92
CA ILE A 452 -2.99 -1.94 29.37
C ILE A 452 -3.50 -1.91 30.82
N GLU A 453 -4.03 -3.02 31.33
CA GLU A 453 -4.37 -3.16 32.75
C GLU A 453 -3.14 -3.08 33.67
N ARG A 454 -1.95 -3.41 33.16
CA ARG A 454 -0.70 -3.47 33.92
C ARG A 454 0.29 -2.36 33.56
N ARG A 455 0.25 -1.87 32.31
CA ARG A 455 1.23 -0.99 31.68
C ARG A 455 0.54 -0.08 30.65
N ASP A 456 0.43 1.21 30.95
CA ASP A 456 -0.29 2.20 30.11
C ASP A 456 0.51 3.51 29.91
N THR A 457 1.83 3.48 30.07
CA THR A 457 2.66 4.66 29.75
C THR A 457 2.85 4.80 28.24
N VAL A 458 3.24 5.99 27.77
CA VAL A 458 3.55 6.21 26.34
C VAL A 458 4.61 5.23 25.84
N ASN A 459 5.67 4.95 26.62
CA ASN A 459 6.70 3.98 26.25
C ASN A 459 6.13 2.56 26.13
N ASP A 460 5.23 2.17 27.05
CA ASP A 460 4.58 0.87 27.02
C ASP A 460 3.74 0.69 25.75
N LEU A 461 2.93 1.70 25.43
CA LEU A 461 2.06 1.69 24.25
C LEU A 461 2.87 1.70 22.95
N ILE A 462 4.00 2.41 22.88
CA ILE A 462 4.91 2.38 21.72
C ILE A 462 5.54 0.99 21.53
N LEU A 463 6.01 0.36 22.62
CA LEU A 463 6.55 -0.99 22.54
C LEU A 463 5.48 -1.99 22.11
N LEU A 464 4.24 -1.82 22.57
CA LEU A 464 3.11 -2.65 22.17
C LEU A 464 2.75 -2.46 20.70
N LEU A 465 2.64 -1.22 20.23
CA LEU A 465 2.41 -0.90 18.82
C LEU A 465 3.50 -1.53 17.94
N THR A 466 4.77 -1.35 18.31
CA THR A 466 5.91 -1.94 17.59
C THR A 466 5.86 -3.48 17.61
N ALA A 467 5.50 -4.09 18.74
CA ALA A 467 5.32 -5.54 18.85
C ALA A 467 4.22 -6.04 17.90
N MET A 468 3.11 -5.31 17.80
CA MET A 468 2.00 -5.64 16.91
C MET A 468 2.38 -5.49 15.45
N GLU A 469 3.00 -4.38 15.05
CA GLU A 469 3.42 -4.13 13.67
C GLU A 469 4.39 -5.21 13.18
N THR A 470 5.37 -5.56 14.01
CA THR A 470 6.42 -6.53 13.70
C THR A 470 6.02 -7.99 13.98
N ASN A 471 4.89 -8.20 14.67
CA ASN A 471 4.46 -9.46 15.29
C ASN A 471 5.47 -10.05 16.32
N GLN A 472 6.51 -9.32 16.73
CA GLN A 472 7.55 -9.81 17.65
C GLN A 472 7.24 -9.41 19.09
N LYS A 473 6.86 -10.37 19.96
CA LYS A 473 6.50 -10.08 21.35
C LYS A 473 7.66 -9.61 22.22
N ARG A 474 8.90 -9.80 21.76
CA ARG A 474 10.13 -9.37 22.44
C ARG A 474 10.16 -7.88 22.79
N TYR A 475 9.45 -7.02 22.06
CA TYR A 475 9.33 -5.60 22.40
C TYR A 475 8.59 -5.37 23.72
N ILE A 476 7.58 -6.17 24.03
CA ILE A 476 6.82 -6.04 25.29
C ILE A 476 7.33 -6.97 26.41
N GLU A 477 8.04 -8.05 26.05
CA GLU A 477 8.54 -9.05 26.99
C GLU A 477 9.99 -8.85 27.43
N GLN A 478 10.87 -8.29 26.58
CA GLN A 478 12.32 -8.27 26.81
C GLN A 478 12.97 -6.90 26.65
N ALA A 479 12.41 -6.00 25.84
CA ALA A 479 12.98 -4.69 25.61
C ALA A 479 12.92 -3.80 26.86
N THR A 480 13.89 -2.90 27.00
CA THR A 480 13.85 -1.87 28.04
C THR A 480 12.70 -0.88 27.80
N VAL A 481 11.95 -0.58 28.85
CA VAL A 481 10.82 0.36 28.81
C VAL A 481 11.31 1.80 28.72
N ASP A 482 12.38 2.13 29.43
CA ASP A 482 12.99 3.47 29.44
C ASP A 482 13.99 3.61 28.29
N PHE A 483 13.56 3.30 27.06
CA PHE A 483 14.40 3.43 25.87
C PHE A 483 14.68 4.89 25.47
N VAL A 484 13.92 5.83 26.01
CA VAL A 484 14.22 7.27 26.05
C VAL A 484 14.11 7.74 27.49
N ASN A 485 15.18 8.31 28.04
CA ASN A 485 15.17 8.86 29.40
C ASN A 485 14.70 10.33 29.43
N GLU A 486 14.43 10.88 30.63
CA GLU A 486 13.89 12.24 30.77
C GLU A 486 14.81 13.34 30.20
N ASN A 487 16.13 13.19 30.27
CA ASN A 487 17.05 14.17 29.66
C ASN A 487 16.98 14.13 28.13
N GLU A 488 16.95 12.92 27.54
CA GLU A 488 16.81 12.73 26.10
C GLU A 488 15.47 13.25 25.58
N LYS A 489 14.38 13.01 26.32
CA LYS A 489 13.06 13.58 26.06
C LYS A 489 13.09 15.11 26.07
N GLU A 490 13.72 15.72 27.07
CA GLU A 490 13.84 17.18 27.16
C GLU A 490 14.59 17.74 25.94
N LEU A 491 15.67 17.07 25.51
CA LEU A 491 16.39 17.45 24.29
C LEU A 491 15.52 17.37 23.04
N ILE A 492 14.73 16.29 22.87
CA ILE A 492 13.78 16.16 21.75
C ILE A 492 12.75 17.29 21.82
N HIS A 493 12.11 17.50 22.97
CA HIS A 493 11.03 18.47 23.14
C HIS A 493 11.51 19.90 22.91
N ASN A 494 12.66 20.26 23.49
CA ASN A 494 13.28 21.57 23.29
C ASN A 494 13.59 21.79 21.80
N ARG A 495 14.09 20.78 21.11
CA ARG A 495 14.36 20.86 19.66
C ARG A 495 13.08 21.04 18.85
N ILE A 496 12.10 20.16 18.99
CA ILE A 496 10.84 20.24 18.23
C ILE A 496 10.14 21.60 18.47
N SER A 497 10.19 22.10 19.70
CA SER A 497 9.60 23.40 20.07
C SER A 497 10.17 24.61 19.35
N THR A 498 11.32 24.48 18.68
CA THR A 498 11.92 25.57 17.91
C THR A 498 11.12 25.92 16.64
N LEU A 499 10.35 24.96 16.10
CA LEU A 499 9.58 25.14 14.87
C LEU A 499 8.08 24.82 15.04
N LEU A 500 7.75 23.88 15.92
CA LEU A 500 6.39 23.34 16.08
C LEU A 500 5.92 23.52 17.53
N ASN A 501 4.65 23.87 17.72
CA ASN A 501 4.05 23.92 19.06
C ASN A 501 3.49 22.56 19.48
N LYS A 502 3.09 22.42 20.75
CA LYS A 502 2.47 21.17 21.22
C LYS A 502 1.07 20.89 20.67
N ASN A 503 0.37 21.94 20.20
CA ASN A 503 -1.02 21.87 19.74
C ASN A 503 -1.13 21.96 18.21
N GLU A 504 -0.07 21.61 17.48
CA GLU A 504 -0.12 21.57 16.01
C GLU A 504 -1.05 20.44 15.55
N ARG A 505 -1.55 20.53 14.32
CA ARG A 505 -2.39 19.48 13.73
C ARG A 505 -1.50 18.32 13.32
N VAL A 506 -1.66 17.18 13.97
CA VAL A 506 -0.86 15.96 13.75
C VAL A 506 -1.68 14.81 13.20
N GLN A 507 -1.02 13.76 12.70
CA GLN A 507 -1.65 12.56 12.15
C GLN A 507 -2.67 12.88 11.03
N VAL A 508 -2.27 13.69 10.04
CA VAL A 508 -3.17 14.18 8.98
C VAL A 508 -3.27 13.17 7.83
N GLY A 509 -4.39 12.47 7.76
CA GLY A 509 -4.68 11.50 6.69
C GLY A 509 -4.81 12.14 5.31
N CYS A 510 -4.35 11.41 4.29
CA CYS A 510 -4.50 11.74 2.88
C CYS A 510 -4.72 10.47 2.04
N ASN A 511 -5.38 10.63 0.89
CA ASN A 511 -5.48 9.58 -0.11
C ASN A 511 -5.59 10.16 -1.52
N PHE A 512 -5.14 9.41 -2.53
CA PHE A 512 -5.21 9.77 -3.93
C PHE A 512 -5.04 8.52 -4.81
N SER A 513 -5.40 8.61 -6.08
CA SER A 513 -5.29 7.51 -7.03
C SER A 513 -4.66 7.93 -8.35
N PHE A 514 -3.69 7.15 -8.83
CA PHE A 514 -3.26 7.19 -10.23
C PHE A 514 -4.14 6.24 -11.04
N THR A 515 -4.65 6.69 -12.17
CA THR A 515 -5.36 5.83 -13.13
C THR A 515 -4.67 5.86 -14.48
N ASN A 516 -4.95 4.89 -15.34
CA ASN A 516 -4.37 4.86 -16.68
C ASN A 516 -5.32 4.14 -17.64
N ASP A 517 -5.93 4.89 -18.54
CA ASP A 517 -6.88 4.34 -19.50
C ASP A 517 -6.20 3.52 -20.61
N LEU A 518 -4.89 3.68 -20.84
CA LEU A 518 -4.16 2.96 -21.90
C LEU A 518 -3.93 1.48 -21.57
N ASN A 519 -3.77 1.15 -20.29
CA ASN A 519 -3.54 -0.22 -19.80
C ASN A 519 -4.43 -0.60 -18.61
N TYR A 520 -5.54 0.13 -18.38
CA TYR A 520 -6.49 -0.08 -17.29
C TYR A 520 -5.81 -0.25 -15.92
N TYR A 521 -4.78 0.57 -15.64
CA TYR A 521 -3.90 0.45 -14.49
C TYR A 521 -4.26 1.49 -13.42
N SER A 522 -4.55 1.05 -12.20
CA SER A 522 -4.99 1.90 -11.08
C SER A 522 -4.11 1.66 -9.85
N MET A 523 -3.65 2.74 -9.21
CA MET A 523 -2.88 2.70 -7.97
C MET A 523 -3.50 3.64 -6.94
N ASN A 524 -4.10 3.08 -5.89
CA ASN A 524 -4.66 3.81 -4.76
C ASN A 524 -3.58 3.99 -3.69
N ILE A 525 -3.36 5.21 -3.24
CA ILE A 525 -2.32 5.55 -2.27
C ILE A 525 -2.97 6.22 -1.06
N TYR A 526 -2.54 5.81 0.12
CA TYR A 526 -3.02 6.31 1.41
C TYR A 526 -1.81 6.70 2.26
N GLY A 527 -1.97 7.65 3.16
CA GLY A 527 -0.90 7.98 4.10
C GLY A 527 -1.33 8.95 5.17
N ILE A 528 -0.49 9.10 6.19
CA ILE A 528 -0.73 9.96 7.34
C ILE A 528 0.51 10.84 7.49
N ALA A 529 0.37 12.13 7.22
CA ALA A 529 1.45 13.10 7.41
C ALA A 529 1.59 13.43 8.90
N ASP A 530 2.84 13.55 9.39
CA ASP A 530 3.12 13.72 10.82
C ASP A 530 2.49 15.02 11.36
N VAL A 531 2.77 16.17 10.71
CA VAL A 531 2.26 17.48 11.15
C VAL A 531 1.92 18.39 9.95
N VAL A 532 0.82 19.14 10.05
CA VAL A 532 0.47 20.21 9.09
C VAL A 532 0.28 21.53 9.81
N LYS A 533 1.09 22.53 9.44
CA LYS A 533 1.10 23.88 10.03
C LYS A 533 1.24 24.93 8.95
N ASP A 534 0.42 25.98 8.99
CA ASP A 534 0.53 27.12 8.07
C ASP A 534 0.66 26.72 6.59
N LEU A 535 -0.20 25.80 6.13
CA LEU A 535 -0.18 25.22 4.76
C LEU A 535 1.16 24.56 4.39
N THR A 536 1.90 24.08 5.39
CA THR A 536 3.19 23.40 5.25
C THR A 536 3.10 22.02 5.88
N VAL A 537 3.49 21.00 5.14
CA VAL A 537 3.69 19.65 5.68
C VAL A 537 5.02 19.60 6.43
N TYR A 538 5.04 19.02 7.61
CA TYR A 538 6.26 18.71 8.35
C TYR A 538 6.34 17.19 8.51
N GLU A 539 7.41 16.60 7.99
CA GLU A 539 7.75 15.18 8.17
C GLU A 539 8.95 15.09 9.13
N LEU A 540 8.79 14.35 10.22
CA LEU A 540 9.77 14.22 11.28
C LEU A 540 10.46 12.86 11.19
N LYS A 541 11.79 12.86 11.14
CA LYS A 541 12.60 11.64 11.17
C LYS A 541 13.58 11.65 12.35
N PHE A 542 13.85 10.47 12.88
CA PHE A 542 14.89 10.24 13.88
C PHE A 542 15.91 9.23 13.37
N VAL A 543 16.69 9.63 12.36
CA VAL A 543 17.61 8.74 11.63
C VAL A 543 19.03 9.30 11.58
N ASN A 544 20.03 8.46 11.31
CA ASN A 544 21.41 8.93 11.19
C ASN A 544 21.58 9.88 10.00
N GLU A 545 21.02 9.50 8.85
CA GLU A 545 21.05 10.25 7.60
C GLU A 545 19.68 10.17 6.93
N LEU A 546 19.29 11.23 6.24
CA LEU A 546 18.05 11.23 5.46
C LEU A 546 18.33 10.59 4.09
N SER A 547 17.60 9.55 3.75
CA SER A 547 17.58 8.96 2.41
C SER A 547 16.71 9.77 1.45
N GLN A 548 16.91 9.54 0.14
CA GLN A 548 16.08 10.08 -0.93
C GLN A 548 14.59 9.75 -0.76
N ASN A 549 14.27 8.55 -0.27
CA ASN A 549 12.90 8.12 -0.04
C ASN A 549 12.18 9.02 0.97
N HIS A 550 12.87 9.53 2.00
CA HIS A 550 12.26 10.48 2.95
C HIS A 550 11.83 11.80 2.28
N PHE A 551 12.61 12.31 1.32
CA PHE A 551 12.25 13.51 0.57
C PHE A 551 11.05 13.26 -0.34
N LEU A 552 11.04 12.12 -1.04
CA LEU A 552 9.92 11.70 -1.89
C LEU A 552 8.64 11.48 -1.07
N GLN A 553 8.75 10.84 0.09
CA GLN A 553 7.64 10.65 1.04
C GLN A 553 7.04 12.00 1.45
N THR A 554 7.88 12.94 1.88
CA THR A 554 7.43 14.31 2.25
C THR A 554 6.75 15.02 1.08
N ALA A 555 7.34 14.93 -0.11
CA ALA A 555 6.76 15.52 -1.33
C ALA A 555 5.43 14.87 -1.72
N MET A 556 5.25 13.57 -1.47
CA MET A 556 3.95 12.92 -1.70
C MET A 556 2.89 13.36 -0.70
N TYR A 557 3.22 13.60 0.56
CA TYR A 557 2.27 14.22 1.49
C TYR A 557 1.89 15.64 1.06
N MET A 558 2.86 16.44 0.61
CA MET A 558 2.58 17.76 0.04
C MET A 558 1.62 17.65 -1.15
N PHE A 559 1.91 16.75 -2.09
CA PHE A 559 1.10 16.53 -3.27
C PHE A 559 -0.32 16.05 -2.93
N ALA A 560 -0.44 15.02 -2.07
CA ALA A 560 -1.71 14.41 -1.70
C ALA A 560 -2.62 15.34 -0.89
N LEU A 561 -2.04 16.28 -0.13
CA LEU A 561 -2.79 17.30 0.61
C LEU A 561 -2.99 18.61 -0.19
N ASN A 562 -2.50 18.66 -1.43
CA ASN A 562 -2.44 19.86 -2.28
C ASN A 562 -1.77 21.07 -1.59
N LEU A 563 -0.62 20.85 -0.96
CA LEU A 563 0.21 21.89 -0.34
C LEU A 563 1.48 22.11 -1.15
N ASP A 564 1.94 23.36 -1.23
CA ASP A 564 3.10 23.74 -2.06
C ASP A 564 4.44 23.71 -1.31
N LYS A 565 4.38 23.53 0.02
CA LYS A 565 5.56 23.58 0.89
C LYS A 565 5.61 22.37 1.83
N GLY A 566 6.79 21.78 1.92
CA GLY A 566 7.11 20.73 2.89
C GLY A 566 8.40 21.03 3.63
N ILE A 567 8.49 20.54 4.86
CA ILE A 567 9.66 20.59 5.71
C ILE A 567 9.98 19.16 6.12
N LEU A 568 11.11 18.64 5.66
CA LEU A 568 11.65 17.37 6.16
C LEU A 568 12.67 17.67 7.25
N TRP A 569 12.42 17.18 8.45
CA TRP A 569 13.26 17.47 9.61
C TRP A 569 13.79 16.19 10.24
N ASN A 570 15.11 16.04 10.22
CA ASN A 570 15.78 15.03 11.02
C ASN A 570 16.06 15.56 12.43
N VAL A 571 15.19 15.23 13.39
CA VAL A 571 15.28 15.69 14.78
C VAL A 571 16.59 15.23 15.45
N LYS A 572 17.14 14.08 15.03
CA LYS A 572 18.38 13.53 15.62
C LYS A 572 19.59 14.45 15.43
N ASN A 573 19.83 14.92 14.20
CA ASN A 573 20.99 15.77 13.85
C ASN A 573 20.61 17.21 13.52
N ASN A 574 19.34 17.56 13.72
CA ASN A 574 18.73 18.85 13.46
C ASN A 574 18.79 19.35 12.01
N LYS A 575 19.13 18.50 11.02
CA LYS A 575 19.07 18.94 9.62
C LYS A 575 17.62 19.14 9.18
N VAL A 576 17.31 20.34 8.70
CA VAL A 576 15.99 20.74 8.23
C VAL A 576 16.07 21.10 6.75
N TYR A 577 15.17 20.54 5.95
CA TYR A 577 15.10 20.83 4.51
C TYR A 577 13.74 21.40 4.16
N ASN A 578 13.74 22.53 3.45
CA ASN A 578 12.58 23.05 2.76
C ASN A 578 12.47 22.38 1.39
N ILE A 579 11.29 21.83 1.09
CA ILE A 579 10.98 21.10 -0.13
C ILE A 579 9.87 21.83 -0.86
N LYS A 580 10.07 22.05 -2.16
CA LYS A 580 9.04 22.47 -3.12
C LYS A 580 9.01 21.52 -4.30
N ILE A 581 7.83 21.34 -4.88
CA ILE A 581 7.66 20.57 -6.13
C ILE A 581 7.72 21.56 -7.29
N LYS A 582 8.68 21.40 -8.21
CA LYS A 582 8.90 22.31 -9.36
C LYS A 582 7.66 22.37 -10.26
N ASP A 583 7.15 21.21 -10.62
CA ASP A 583 5.95 21.00 -11.43
C ASP A 583 5.22 19.77 -10.89
N LYS A 584 3.98 19.98 -10.40
CA LYS A 584 3.19 18.90 -9.76
C LYS A 584 2.85 17.78 -10.74
N ASN A 585 2.64 18.08 -12.02
CA ASN A 585 2.28 17.09 -13.03
C ASN A 585 3.48 16.24 -13.44
N ASP A 586 4.62 16.87 -13.68
CA ASP A 586 5.88 16.16 -13.99
C ASP A 586 6.30 15.27 -12.81
N PHE A 587 6.21 15.79 -11.58
CA PHE A 587 6.46 14.99 -10.37
C PHE A 587 5.53 13.79 -10.26
N ALA A 588 4.21 14.01 -10.38
CA ALA A 588 3.21 12.94 -10.33
C ALA A 588 3.46 11.84 -11.38
N ASN A 589 3.79 12.25 -12.61
CA ASN A 589 4.13 11.35 -13.70
C ASN A 589 5.36 10.49 -13.38
N LYS A 590 6.44 11.09 -12.89
CA LYS A 590 7.67 10.36 -12.53
C LYS A 590 7.48 9.47 -11.31
N VAL A 591 6.66 9.88 -10.34
CA VAL A 591 6.26 9.03 -9.21
C VAL A 591 5.47 7.82 -9.71
N ALA A 592 4.49 8.01 -10.59
CA ALA A 592 3.71 6.92 -11.16
C ALA A 592 4.59 5.91 -11.92
N ILE A 593 5.56 6.39 -12.70
CA ILE A 593 6.60 5.55 -13.34
C ILE A 593 7.46 4.82 -12.29
N ALA A 594 7.91 5.53 -11.25
CA ALA A 594 8.80 4.96 -10.25
C ALA A 594 8.14 3.83 -9.46
N ILE A 595 6.94 4.07 -8.92
CA ILE A 595 6.24 3.07 -8.11
C ILE A 595 5.69 1.90 -8.95
N SER A 596 5.42 2.13 -10.25
CA SER A 596 5.05 1.09 -11.20
C SER A 596 6.25 0.34 -11.81
N LYS A 597 7.48 0.71 -11.46
CA LYS A 597 8.72 0.23 -12.09
C LYS A 597 8.71 0.34 -13.62
N GLY A 598 8.09 1.40 -14.14
CA GLY A 598 7.98 1.68 -15.58
C GLY A 598 6.76 1.11 -16.29
N ASN A 599 5.89 0.36 -15.59
CA ASN A 599 4.69 -0.21 -16.21
C ASN A 599 3.57 0.83 -16.43
N PHE A 600 3.59 1.96 -15.70
CA PHE A 600 2.66 3.06 -15.92
C PHE A 600 3.04 3.83 -17.19
N LYS A 601 2.16 3.84 -18.20
CA LYS A 601 2.39 4.57 -19.46
C LYS A 601 1.77 5.96 -19.42
N ILE A 602 2.58 6.99 -19.63
CA ILE A 602 2.08 8.38 -19.66
C ILE A 602 1.45 8.66 -21.03
N ASP A 603 0.22 9.17 -21.04
CA ASP A 603 -0.31 9.90 -22.20
C ASP A 603 0.03 11.38 -22.01
N ASN A 604 0.83 11.95 -22.92
CA ASN A 604 1.24 13.36 -22.87
C ASN A 604 0.07 14.36 -23.03
N LYS A 605 -1.17 13.88 -23.19
CA LYS A 605 -2.36 14.72 -23.37
C LYS A 605 -3.31 14.79 -22.16
N CYS A 606 -3.20 13.88 -21.18
CA CYS A 606 -4.09 13.84 -20.01
C CYS A 606 -3.33 13.55 -18.71
N ILE A 607 -3.61 14.32 -17.67
CA ILE A 607 -3.14 14.06 -16.31
C ILE A 607 -4.05 12.97 -15.72
N ASN A 608 -3.55 11.75 -15.55
CA ASN A 608 -4.36 10.62 -15.10
C ASN A 608 -4.18 10.36 -13.59
N TYR A 609 -4.53 11.35 -12.76
CA TYR A 609 -4.67 11.14 -11.31
C TYR A 609 -5.89 11.88 -10.79
N ASP A 610 -6.54 11.30 -9.78
CA ASP A 610 -7.64 11.89 -9.05
C ASP A 610 -7.27 11.94 -7.56
N ALA A 611 -7.39 13.12 -6.95
CA ALA A 611 -7.05 13.36 -5.56
C ALA A 611 -8.32 13.74 -4.79
N SER A 612 -8.79 12.84 -3.94
CA SER A 612 -10.05 13.01 -3.20
C SER A 612 -9.98 14.02 -2.04
N TRP A 613 -8.79 14.51 -1.67
CA TRP A 613 -8.58 15.46 -0.56
C TRP A 613 -7.69 16.64 -0.96
N VAL A 614 -8.28 17.68 -1.54
CA VAL A 614 -7.57 18.92 -1.90
C VAL A 614 -7.83 19.98 -0.83
N ILE A 615 -6.82 20.38 -0.06
CA ILE A 615 -6.91 21.61 0.74
C ILE A 615 -7.01 22.78 -0.26
N THR A 616 -8.12 23.53 -0.24
CA THR A 616 -8.29 24.73 -1.07
C THR A 616 -8.02 25.99 -0.23
N GLU A 617 -7.47 27.02 -0.87
CA GLU A 617 -6.89 28.23 -0.23
C GLU A 617 -7.87 29.10 0.59
N ASP A 618 -9.16 28.76 0.61
CA ASP A 618 -10.21 29.57 1.28
C ASP A 618 -10.47 29.19 2.76
N GLU A 619 -9.73 28.23 3.34
CA GLU A 619 -9.91 27.82 4.73
C GLU A 619 -8.76 28.27 5.64
N LYS A 620 -8.56 29.59 5.72
CA LYS A 620 -7.95 30.21 6.91
C LYS A 620 -9.06 30.61 7.87
N ASP A 621 -8.95 30.10 9.09
CA ASP A 621 -9.78 30.41 10.26
C ASP A 621 -11.21 29.84 10.27
N GLU A 622 -11.34 28.53 10.48
CA GLU A 622 -12.30 27.97 11.44
C GLU A 622 -11.95 26.50 11.67
N TYR A 623 -11.58 26.15 12.90
CA TYR A 623 -11.41 24.76 13.35
C TYR A 623 -12.72 24.00 13.10
N TYR A 624 -12.75 23.21 12.03
CA TYR A 624 -13.69 22.13 11.84
C TYR A 624 -12.91 20.83 12.02
N GLU A 625 -13.34 20.02 12.99
CA GLU A 625 -13.20 18.58 12.89
C GLU A 625 -13.56 18.18 11.45
N VAL A 626 -12.68 17.41 10.81
CA VAL A 626 -12.99 16.78 9.53
C VAL A 626 -14.11 15.78 9.80
N ILE A 627 -15.35 16.25 9.80
CA ILE A 627 -16.48 15.45 9.37
C ILE A 627 -16.30 15.41 7.87
N SER A 628 -15.77 14.30 7.36
CA SER A 628 -15.92 13.94 5.95
C SER A 628 -17.36 14.24 5.57
N GLU A 629 -17.61 15.02 4.51
CA GLU A 629 -18.99 15.11 4.01
C GLU A 629 -19.51 13.68 3.84
N SER A 630 -20.67 13.37 4.43
CA SER A 630 -21.24 12.03 4.39
C SER A 630 -21.47 11.62 2.93
N ASN A 631 -20.54 10.87 2.34
CA ASN A 631 -20.70 10.31 1.01
C ASN A 631 -21.67 9.12 1.00
N ASN A 632 -22.16 8.72 2.17
CA ASN A 632 -23.04 7.58 2.35
C ASN A 632 -24.39 8.02 2.92
N ILE A 633 -25.42 7.24 2.61
CA ILE A 633 -26.74 7.28 3.23
C ILE A 633 -27.06 5.92 3.83
N ALA A 634 -27.97 5.87 4.80
CA ALA A 634 -28.53 4.62 5.31
C ALA A 634 -29.98 4.47 4.89
N VAL A 635 -30.40 3.25 4.57
CA VAL A 635 -31.82 2.85 4.48
C VAL A 635 -32.07 1.89 5.63
N ILE A 636 -33.06 2.18 6.46
CA ILE A 636 -33.33 1.44 7.71
C ILE A 636 -34.81 1.07 7.75
N ASP A 637 -35.06 -0.20 8.05
CA ASP A 637 -36.40 -0.75 8.27
C ASP A 637 -36.44 -1.51 9.61
N VAL A 638 -37.63 -1.63 10.19
CA VAL A 638 -37.84 -2.35 11.46
C VAL A 638 -39.09 -3.22 11.46
N GLU A 639 -38.97 -4.40 12.08
CA GLU A 639 -40.13 -5.26 12.35
C GLU A 639 -40.60 -5.12 13.80
N THR A 640 -41.91 -5.24 14.03
CA THR A 640 -42.52 -5.08 15.36
C THR A 640 -43.38 -6.26 15.79
N ASN A 641 -43.47 -6.47 17.10
CA ASN A 641 -44.41 -7.43 17.67
C ASN A 641 -45.84 -6.86 17.79
N PHE A 642 -46.81 -7.69 18.18
CA PHE A 642 -48.19 -7.23 18.39
C PHE A 642 -48.34 -6.20 19.53
N SER A 643 -47.35 -6.10 20.41
CA SER A 643 -47.23 -5.05 21.43
C SER A 643 -46.63 -3.74 20.90
N ASN A 644 -46.37 -3.67 19.59
CA ASN A 644 -45.84 -2.50 18.88
C ASN A 644 -44.37 -2.16 19.21
N GLU A 645 -43.63 -3.12 19.79
CA GLU A 645 -42.21 -3.00 20.14
C GLU A 645 -41.33 -3.48 18.99
N VAL A 646 -40.17 -2.85 18.78
CA VAL A 646 -39.20 -3.23 17.75
C VAL A 646 -38.56 -4.56 18.11
N VAL A 647 -38.65 -5.54 17.21
CA VAL A 647 -38.10 -6.90 17.37
C VAL A 647 -36.86 -7.08 16.51
N SER A 648 -36.77 -6.48 15.34
CA SER A 648 -35.55 -6.48 14.54
C SER A 648 -35.32 -5.17 13.81
N ILE A 649 -34.05 -4.89 13.49
CA ILE A 649 -33.59 -3.71 12.78
C ILE A 649 -32.69 -4.17 11.63
N GLY A 650 -33.02 -3.75 10.42
CA GLY A 650 -32.19 -3.94 9.24
C GLY A 650 -31.65 -2.62 8.73
N VAL A 651 -30.40 -2.61 8.29
CA VAL A 651 -29.75 -1.40 7.74
C VAL A 651 -28.97 -1.74 6.48
N ALA A 652 -29.15 -0.92 5.44
CA ALA A 652 -28.39 -0.93 4.20
C ALA A 652 -27.66 0.41 4.04
N ILE A 653 -26.33 0.38 3.98
CA ILE A 653 -25.48 1.55 3.73
C ILE A 653 -25.25 1.65 2.23
N ALA A 654 -25.44 2.84 1.68
CA ALA A 654 -25.31 3.06 0.24
C ALA A 654 -24.58 4.36 -0.10
N ASP A 655 -23.91 4.35 -1.26
CA ASP A 655 -23.29 5.55 -1.82
C ASP A 655 -24.37 6.59 -2.15
N LYS A 656 -24.18 7.84 -1.71
CA LYS A 656 -25.16 8.92 -1.80
C LYS A 656 -25.50 9.31 -3.25
N ASN A 657 -24.59 9.07 -4.19
CA ASN A 657 -24.76 9.46 -5.59
C ASN A 657 -25.42 8.35 -6.43
N SER A 658 -24.92 7.13 -6.30
CA SER A 658 -25.31 5.96 -7.09
C SER A 658 -26.33 5.06 -6.41
N PHE A 659 -26.55 5.23 -5.10
CA PHE A 659 -27.34 4.33 -4.25
C PHE A 659 -26.89 2.88 -4.33
N SER A 660 -25.65 2.61 -4.75
CA SER A 660 -25.08 1.26 -4.71
C SER A 660 -24.88 0.84 -3.26
N LEU A 661 -25.31 -0.37 -2.93
CA LEU A 661 -25.10 -0.98 -1.62
C LEU A 661 -23.59 -1.10 -1.33
N ILE A 662 -23.16 -0.56 -0.19
CA ILE A 662 -21.78 -0.56 0.32
C ILE A 662 -21.62 -1.63 1.40
N ASP A 663 -22.52 -1.63 2.38
CA ASP A 663 -22.54 -2.59 3.47
C ASP A 663 -23.95 -2.75 4.03
N GLN A 664 -24.17 -3.78 4.84
CA GLN A 664 -25.47 -4.06 5.43
C GLN A 664 -25.33 -4.77 6.78
N ASN A 665 -26.32 -4.59 7.65
CA ASN A 665 -26.36 -5.30 8.93
C ASN A 665 -27.78 -5.57 9.40
N TYR A 666 -27.90 -6.51 10.32
CA TYR A 666 -29.18 -6.94 10.88
C TYR A 666 -29.03 -7.28 12.36
N TRP A 667 -29.96 -6.80 13.18
CA TRP A 667 -30.04 -7.13 14.59
C TRP A 667 -31.43 -7.64 14.96
N LEU A 668 -31.48 -8.79 15.60
CA LEU A 668 -32.67 -9.42 16.18
C LEU A 668 -32.61 -9.32 17.69
N ILE A 669 -33.64 -8.74 18.32
CA ILE A 669 -33.66 -8.43 19.75
C ILE A 669 -34.26 -9.61 20.51
N GLY A 670 -33.39 -10.40 21.14
CA GLY A 670 -33.72 -11.69 21.75
C GLY A 670 -34.74 -11.61 22.89
N GLU A 671 -34.78 -10.53 23.68
CA GLU A 671 -35.80 -10.35 24.72
C GLU A 671 -37.20 -10.06 24.13
N ARG A 672 -37.28 -9.47 22.93
CA ARG A 672 -38.53 -9.03 22.29
C ARG A 672 -39.08 -10.00 21.26
N GLU A 673 -38.22 -10.84 20.68
CA GLU A 673 -38.62 -11.91 19.76
C GLU A 673 -39.51 -12.96 20.43
N GLN A 674 -39.41 -13.13 21.76
CA GLN A 674 -40.17 -14.13 22.50
C GLN A 674 -41.69 -13.91 22.40
N TYR A 675 -42.12 -12.68 22.17
CA TYR A 675 -43.53 -12.30 21.98
C TYR A 675 -44.04 -12.66 20.56
N GLU A 676 -45.35 -12.82 20.41
CA GLU A 676 -45.95 -13.13 19.11
C GLU A 676 -45.91 -11.93 18.16
N SER A 677 -45.68 -12.22 16.88
CA SER A 677 -45.64 -11.23 15.79
C SER A 677 -46.02 -11.90 14.47
N MET A 678 -46.50 -11.10 13.53
CA MET A 678 -47.03 -11.59 12.24
C MET A 678 -45.97 -12.32 11.41
N TYR A 679 -44.71 -11.86 11.47
CA TYR A 679 -43.61 -12.33 10.62
C TYR A 679 -42.50 -13.05 11.40
N LYS A 680 -42.81 -13.58 12.59
CA LYS A 680 -41.83 -14.26 13.47
C LYS A 680 -41.02 -15.37 12.77
N HIS A 681 -41.63 -16.06 11.81
CA HIS A 681 -41.01 -17.17 11.09
C HIS A 681 -39.88 -16.75 10.13
N VAL A 682 -39.72 -15.45 9.84
CA VAL A 682 -38.67 -14.92 8.96
C VAL A 682 -37.60 -14.08 9.69
N TYR A 683 -37.62 -14.04 11.03
CA TYR A 683 -36.62 -13.30 11.81
C TYR A 683 -35.23 -13.93 11.80
N HIS A 684 -35.17 -15.26 11.86
CA HIS A 684 -33.92 -16.00 11.77
C HIS A 684 -33.63 -16.37 10.32
N ILE A 685 -32.53 -15.84 9.79
CA ILE A 685 -32.10 -16.10 8.41
C ILE A 685 -30.80 -16.94 8.45
N PRO A 686 -30.87 -18.24 8.09
CA PRO A 686 -29.69 -19.12 8.03
C PRO A 686 -28.58 -18.62 7.10
N GLU A 687 -28.95 -17.86 6.06
CA GLU A 687 -28.09 -17.36 5.00
C GLU A 687 -27.30 -16.09 5.39
N LEU A 688 -27.54 -15.45 6.53
CA LEU A 688 -26.83 -14.22 6.94
C LEU A 688 -25.31 -14.40 7.03
N LYS A 689 -24.85 -15.62 7.33
CA LYS A 689 -23.42 -15.99 7.29
C LYS A 689 -22.79 -15.80 5.91
N LYS A 690 -23.56 -15.92 4.83
CA LYS A 690 -23.10 -15.69 3.44
C LYS A 690 -22.89 -14.20 3.16
N TYR A 691 -23.60 -13.33 3.89
CA TYR A 691 -23.45 -11.87 3.83
C TYR A 691 -22.46 -11.33 4.87
N GLY A 692 -21.64 -12.19 5.50
CA GLY A 692 -20.65 -11.79 6.49
C GLY A 692 -21.20 -11.44 7.88
N ILE A 693 -22.53 -11.43 8.06
CA ILE A 693 -23.21 -11.08 9.31
C ILE A 693 -23.18 -12.29 10.26
N LYS A 694 -22.48 -12.13 11.39
CA LYS A 694 -22.38 -13.11 12.49
C LYS A 694 -22.93 -12.48 13.77
N ASP A 695 -23.41 -13.31 14.69
CA ASP A 695 -23.88 -12.87 16.01
C ASP A 695 -24.97 -11.77 15.95
N TYR A 696 -25.90 -11.91 14.99
CA TYR A 696 -26.97 -10.95 14.71
C TYR A 696 -28.07 -10.89 15.79
N VAL A 697 -28.05 -11.80 16.76
CA VAL A 697 -28.99 -11.79 17.89
C VAL A 697 -28.36 -11.02 19.04
N VAL A 698 -29.04 -9.96 19.47
CA VAL A 698 -28.65 -9.10 20.60
C VAL A 698 -29.61 -9.30 21.76
N ASN A 699 -29.17 -9.07 22.99
CA ASN A 699 -30.00 -9.41 24.15
C ASN A 699 -31.12 -8.40 24.35
N THR A 700 -30.82 -7.10 24.21
CA THR A 700 -31.73 -6.00 24.53
C THR A 700 -31.89 -5.00 23.39
N TYR A 701 -32.96 -4.21 23.42
CA TYR A 701 -33.17 -3.12 22.46
C TYR A 701 -32.09 -2.04 22.56
N ASP A 702 -31.69 -1.67 23.78
CA ASP A 702 -30.67 -0.64 23.98
C ASP A 702 -29.33 -1.07 23.35
N GLU A 703 -28.97 -2.36 23.45
CA GLU A 703 -27.81 -2.92 22.78
C GLU A 703 -27.93 -2.86 21.25
N ALA A 704 -29.12 -3.11 20.71
CA ALA A 704 -29.39 -3.01 19.27
C ALA A 704 -29.22 -1.57 18.77
N ILE A 705 -29.75 -0.59 19.52
CA ILE A 705 -29.65 0.83 19.19
C ILE A 705 -28.21 1.33 19.30
N GLU A 706 -27.47 0.92 20.33
CA GLU A 706 -26.06 1.26 20.48
C GLU A 706 -25.24 0.74 19.29
N LYS A 707 -25.45 -0.52 18.90
CA LYS A 707 -24.80 -1.13 17.73
C LYS A 707 -25.20 -0.47 16.42
N LEU A 708 -26.47 -0.11 16.25
CA LEU A 708 -26.95 0.63 15.09
C LEU A 708 -26.27 2.01 14.99
N ILE A 709 -26.22 2.78 16.09
CA ILE A 709 -25.57 4.09 16.11
C ILE A 709 -24.07 3.97 15.84
N GLN A 710 -23.39 2.98 16.42
CA GLN A 710 -21.98 2.71 16.12
C GLN A 710 -21.77 2.38 14.64
N PHE A 711 -22.65 1.57 14.04
CA PHE A 711 -22.60 1.21 12.64
C PHE A 711 -22.84 2.41 11.71
N LEU A 712 -23.82 3.27 12.02
CA LEU A 712 -24.08 4.51 11.27
C LEU A 712 -22.92 5.52 11.39
N ASN A 713 -22.36 5.68 12.60
CA ASN A 713 -21.19 6.54 12.82
C ASN A 713 -19.94 6.02 12.10
N TYR A 714 -19.73 4.70 12.08
CA TYR A 714 -18.63 4.09 11.33
C TYR A 714 -18.65 4.45 9.84
N TYR A 715 -19.85 4.58 9.27
CA TYR A 715 -20.06 4.96 7.87
C TYR A 715 -20.24 6.47 7.64
N ASN A 716 -20.06 7.30 8.68
CA ASN A 716 -20.26 8.74 8.66
C ASN A 716 -21.63 9.14 8.08
N ILE A 717 -22.70 8.48 8.52
CA ILE A 717 -24.06 8.76 8.06
C ILE A 717 -24.57 10.06 8.68
N ASP A 718 -25.01 11.01 7.86
CA ASP A 718 -25.78 12.18 8.31
C ASP A 718 -27.28 12.04 8.01
N ASP A 719 -27.61 11.28 6.96
CA ASP A 719 -28.94 11.17 6.39
C ASP A 719 -29.36 9.70 6.27
N TRP A 720 -30.54 9.37 6.79
CA TRP A 720 -31.13 8.05 6.64
C TRP A 720 -32.54 8.11 6.05
N PHE A 721 -32.95 7.02 5.45
CA PHE A 721 -34.18 6.86 4.71
C PHE A 721 -34.95 5.65 5.23
N SER A 722 -36.27 5.73 5.15
CA SER A 722 -37.16 4.57 5.26
C SER A 722 -38.36 4.77 4.33
N TYR A 723 -39.10 3.71 4.00
CA TYR A 723 -40.18 3.86 3.04
C TYR A 723 -41.29 4.76 3.55
N THR A 724 -41.61 4.69 4.84
CA THR A 724 -42.59 5.59 5.45
C THR A 724 -42.11 6.10 6.79
N LYS A 725 -42.82 7.09 7.34
CA LYS A 725 -42.61 7.56 8.72
C LYS A 725 -42.82 6.49 9.82
N PHE A 726 -43.24 5.28 9.48
CA PHE A 726 -43.45 4.21 10.46
C PHE A 726 -42.14 3.91 11.18
N ASP A 727 -41.08 3.56 10.45
CA ASP A 727 -39.76 3.19 11.00
C ASP A 727 -39.12 4.35 11.75
N TYR A 728 -39.25 5.56 11.20
CA TYR A 728 -38.91 6.78 11.90
C TYR A 728 -39.59 6.86 13.27
N SER A 729 -40.90 6.58 13.37
CA SER A 729 -41.60 6.62 14.67
C SER A 729 -41.16 5.54 15.66
N LYS A 730 -40.46 4.50 15.19
CA LYS A 730 -39.97 3.37 15.98
C LYS A 730 -38.53 3.51 16.48
N LEU A 731 -37.78 4.47 15.95
CA LEU A 731 -36.38 4.73 16.31
C LEU A 731 -36.20 6.19 16.79
N PRO A 732 -36.86 6.60 17.88
CA PRO A 732 -36.77 7.97 18.41
C PRO A 732 -35.34 8.39 18.78
N GLU A 733 -34.47 7.43 19.09
CA GLU A 733 -33.07 7.65 19.46
C GLU A 733 -32.25 8.25 18.31
N LEU A 734 -32.69 8.06 17.06
CA LEU A 734 -32.04 8.61 15.88
C LEU A 734 -32.47 10.04 15.54
N HIS A 735 -33.60 10.54 16.09
CA HIS A 735 -34.26 11.78 15.64
C HIS A 735 -33.43 13.04 15.84
N ASP A 736 -32.66 13.10 16.93
CA ASP A 736 -31.80 14.24 17.26
C ASP A 736 -30.37 14.10 16.69
N LEU A 737 -30.05 12.92 16.15
CA LEU A 737 -28.70 12.56 15.68
C LEU A 737 -28.57 12.66 14.16
N TYR A 738 -29.58 12.20 13.41
CA TYR A 738 -29.53 12.07 11.94
C TYR A 738 -30.76 12.70 11.28
N ASN A 739 -30.61 13.15 10.02
CA ASN A 739 -31.76 13.62 9.24
C ASN A 739 -32.50 12.42 8.65
N TRP A 740 -33.83 12.48 8.65
CA TRP A 740 -34.68 11.43 8.09
C TRP A 740 -35.46 11.89 6.85
N PHE A 741 -35.60 11.00 5.87
CA PHE A 741 -36.35 11.24 4.62
C PHE A 741 -37.25 10.05 4.24
N ASP A 742 -38.44 10.34 3.68
CA ASP A 742 -39.48 9.35 3.34
C ASP A 742 -39.41 8.96 1.85
N ILE A 743 -39.09 7.70 1.56
CA ILE A 743 -38.97 7.20 0.17
C ILE A 743 -40.34 7.12 -0.52
N SER A 744 -41.44 6.87 0.22
CA SER A 744 -42.77 6.73 -0.38
C SER A 744 -43.26 8.02 -1.03
N ILE A 745 -42.83 9.19 -0.56
CA ILE A 745 -43.29 10.49 -1.09
C ILE A 745 -42.94 10.64 -2.57
N PRO A 746 -41.68 10.53 -3.01
CA PRO A 746 -41.34 10.57 -4.43
C PRO A 746 -41.77 9.28 -5.16
N ALA A 747 -41.83 8.13 -4.48
CA ALA A 747 -42.18 6.87 -5.12
C ALA A 747 -43.65 6.80 -5.55
N LYS A 748 -44.59 7.36 -4.77
CA LYS A 748 -46.04 7.28 -5.05
C LYS A 748 -46.59 8.47 -5.83
N ASN A 749 -45.76 9.44 -6.19
CA ASN A 749 -46.20 10.67 -6.84
C ASN A 749 -45.87 10.63 -8.34
N ILE A 750 -46.89 10.82 -9.18
CA ILE A 750 -46.75 10.79 -10.64
C ILE A 750 -45.83 11.87 -11.19
N ASN A 751 -45.61 12.95 -10.42
CA ASN A 751 -44.71 14.02 -10.82
C ASN A 751 -43.23 13.67 -10.64
N THR A 752 -42.91 12.62 -9.88
CA THR A 752 -41.54 12.19 -9.54
C THR A 752 -41.24 10.75 -9.95
N ASN A 753 -42.23 9.86 -9.97
CA ASN A 753 -42.12 8.49 -10.45
C ASN A 753 -42.76 8.34 -11.85
N ASP A 754 -41.91 8.21 -12.86
CA ASP A 754 -42.30 8.12 -14.27
C ASP A 754 -42.99 6.79 -14.65
N PHE A 755 -42.90 5.77 -13.79
CA PHE A 755 -43.51 4.46 -14.03
C PHE A 755 -45.00 4.43 -13.68
N ILE A 756 -45.53 5.46 -12.98
CA ILE A 756 -46.94 5.55 -12.66
C ILE A 756 -47.74 5.96 -13.91
N PRO A 757 -48.75 5.17 -14.35
CA PRO A 757 -49.59 5.53 -15.49
C PRO A 757 -50.32 6.86 -15.29
N LYS A 758 -50.41 7.67 -16.36
CA LYS A 758 -51.01 9.03 -16.35
C LYS A 758 -52.48 9.07 -15.94
N ASP A 759 -53.19 7.97 -16.11
CA ASP A 759 -54.59 7.76 -15.76
C ASP A 759 -54.80 7.16 -14.35
N SER A 760 -53.73 6.93 -13.59
CA SER A 760 -53.82 6.38 -12.24
C SER A 760 -54.63 7.29 -11.30
N PRO A 761 -55.50 6.74 -10.41
CA PRO A 761 -56.24 7.53 -9.44
C PRO A 761 -55.31 8.24 -8.45
N THR A 762 -55.18 9.57 -8.57
CA THR A 762 -54.31 10.41 -7.73
C THR A 762 -55.09 11.45 -6.92
N PHE A 763 -54.45 11.96 -5.87
CA PHE A 763 -54.85 13.18 -5.18
C PHE A 763 -54.43 14.41 -6.00
N LYS A 764 -54.93 15.61 -5.64
CA LYS A 764 -54.62 16.86 -6.36
C LYS A 764 -53.12 17.18 -6.45
N ASN A 765 -52.30 16.64 -5.55
CA ASN A 765 -50.85 16.81 -5.51
C ASN A 765 -50.08 15.74 -6.32
N GLY A 766 -50.77 14.85 -7.03
CA GLY A 766 -50.16 13.80 -7.86
C GLY A 766 -49.84 12.48 -7.14
N ALA A 767 -50.09 12.38 -5.83
CA ALA A 767 -49.87 11.15 -5.08
C ALA A 767 -50.97 10.10 -5.38
N LEU A 768 -50.59 8.83 -5.52
CA LEU A 768 -51.53 7.71 -5.69
C LEU A 768 -52.48 7.55 -4.50
N ARG A 769 -53.74 7.19 -4.78
CA ARG A 769 -54.76 6.94 -3.74
C ARG A 769 -54.68 5.55 -3.11
N ALA A 770 -54.14 4.57 -3.83
CA ALA A 770 -54.00 3.17 -3.41
C ALA A 770 -52.81 2.53 -4.13
N ASN A 771 -52.41 1.32 -3.72
CA ASN A 771 -51.31 0.54 -4.33
C ASN A 771 -49.96 1.27 -4.33
N TRP A 772 -49.63 1.97 -3.24
CA TRP A 772 -48.37 2.71 -3.07
C TRP A 772 -47.42 2.12 -2.03
N GLY A 773 -47.74 0.96 -1.42
CA GLY A 773 -46.82 0.23 -0.55
C GLY A 773 -45.56 -0.24 -1.30
N VAL A 774 -44.57 -0.74 -0.55
CA VAL A 774 -43.28 -1.22 -1.09
C VAL A 774 -43.52 -2.25 -2.19
N GLU A 775 -44.29 -3.31 -1.95
CA GLU A 775 -44.55 -4.38 -2.91
C GLU A 775 -45.21 -3.88 -4.21
N PRO A 776 -46.32 -3.14 -4.20
CA PRO A 776 -46.90 -2.57 -5.42
C PRO A 776 -45.94 -1.68 -6.21
N ILE A 777 -45.15 -0.83 -5.53
CA ILE A 777 -44.20 0.07 -6.19
C ILE A 777 -42.98 -0.68 -6.72
N TYR A 778 -42.47 -1.65 -5.98
CA TYR A 778 -41.37 -2.51 -6.43
C TYR A 778 -41.78 -3.29 -7.68
N ARG A 779 -42.98 -3.89 -7.68
CA ARG A 779 -43.54 -4.58 -8.87
C ARG A 779 -43.69 -3.63 -10.05
N LEU A 780 -44.14 -2.40 -9.81
CA LEU A 780 -44.31 -1.36 -10.83
C LEU A 780 -42.96 -0.96 -11.46
N LEU A 781 -41.94 -0.73 -10.64
CA LEU A 781 -40.62 -0.28 -11.08
C LEU A 781 -39.79 -1.39 -11.74
N SER A 782 -39.83 -2.60 -11.17
CA SER A 782 -39.05 -3.75 -11.67
C SER A 782 -39.72 -4.48 -12.84
N GLY A 783 -41.04 -4.29 -13.04
CA GLY A 783 -41.85 -5.10 -13.94
C GLY A 783 -42.06 -6.56 -13.45
N ASN A 784 -41.55 -6.93 -12.28
CA ASN A 784 -41.68 -8.27 -11.74
C ASN A 784 -42.98 -8.44 -10.94
N SER A 785 -44.07 -8.82 -11.61
CA SER A 785 -45.37 -9.04 -10.97
C SER A 785 -45.40 -10.18 -9.94
N LYS A 786 -44.33 -10.99 -9.85
CA LYS A 786 -44.21 -12.11 -8.89
C LYS A 786 -43.43 -11.75 -7.62
N TYR A 787 -42.84 -10.55 -7.55
CA TYR A 787 -42.16 -10.09 -6.34
C TYR A 787 -43.14 -10.05 -5.16
N SER A 788 -42.72 -10.47 -3.98
CA SER A 788 -43.48 -10.38 -2.72
C SER A 788 -42.50 -9.94 -1.65
N GLU A 789 -42.88 -9.00 -0.80
CA GLU A 789 -42.06 -8.62 0.35
C GLU A 789 -41.83 -9.83 1.26
N ILE A 790 -40.62 -9.92 1.82
CA ILE A 790 -40.25 -11.00 2.74
C ILE A 790 -40.71 -10.65 4.17
N HIS A 791 -40.90 -9.37 4.47
CA HIS A 791 -41.24 -8.87 5.81
C HIS A 791 -40.14 -9.22 6.83
N ASN A 792 -38.92 -8.90 6.42
CA ASN A 792 -37.72 -8.98 7.23
C ASN A 792 -36.97 -7.66 7.08
N ALA A 793 -36.75 -7.00 8.20
CA ALA A 793 -36.17 -5.66 8.26
C ALA A 793 -34.89 -5.45 7.40
N LEU A 794 -34.00 -6.44 7.26
CA LEU A 794 -32.82 -6.27 6.40
C LEU A 794 -33.19 -6.36 4.91
N PHE A 795 -33.99 -7.35 4.51
CA PHE A 795 -34.38 -7.49 3.12
C PHE A 795 -35.29 -6.34 2.67
N ASP A 796 -36.15 -5.85 3.55
CA ASP A 796 -37.03 -4.73 3.26
C ASP A 796 -36.23 -3.43 3.11
N ALA A 797 -35.24 -3.17 3.97
CA ALA A 797 -34.29 -2.05 3.78
C ALA A 797 -33.52 -2.13 2.44
N ILE A 798 -33.15 -3.34 1.99
CA ILE A 798 -32.50 -3.56 0.69
C ILE A 798 -33.48 -3.31 -0.46
N ASP A 799 -34.73 -3.75 -0.33
CA ASP A 799 -35.76 -3.56 -1.35
C ASP A 799 -36.15 -2.08 -1.47
N GLU A 800 -36.21 -1.36 -0.36
CA GLU A 800 -36.36 0.11 -0.33
C GLU A 800 -35.20 0.83 -1.02
N LEU A 801 -33.95 0.42 -0.77
CA LEU A 801 -32.78 0.94 -1.49
C LEU A 801 -32.88 0.64 -2.99
N LYS A 802 -33.40 -0.54 -3.37
CA LYS A 802 -33.63 -0.90 -4.77
C LYS A 802 -34.68 -0.01 -5.42
N ILE A 803 -35.75 0.35 -4.71
CA ILE A 803 -36.73 1.34 -5.17
C ILE A 803 -36.04 2.68 -5.42
N MET A 804 -35.15 3.13 -4.51
CA MET A 804 -34.37 4.36 -4.71
C MET A 804 -33.50 4.29 -5.97
N GLN A 805 -32.90 3.13 -6.25
CA GLN A 805 -32.13 2.90 -7.47
C GLN A 805 -33.00 2.99 -8.73
N MET A 806 -34.14 2.28 -8.77
CA MET A 806 -35.01 2.16 -9.93
C MET A 806 -35.82 3.44 -10.24
N LEU A 807 -36.06 4.30 -9.26
CA LEU A 807 -36.66 5.62 -9.49
C LEU A 807 -35.73 6.57 -10.24
N GLU A 808 -34.41 6.29 -10.23
CA GLU A 808 -33.37 7.06 -10.90
C GLU A 808 -33.31 8.54 -10.46
N LEU A 809 -33.86 8.90 -9.30
CA LEU A 809 -33.74 10.24 -8.74
C LEU A 809 -32.36 10.42 -8.10
N THR A 810 -31.83 11.64 -8.08
CA THR A 810 -30.64 11.98 -7.29
C THR A 810 -31.00 12.03 -5.80
N TYR A 811 -30.00 12.01 -4.92
CA TYR A 811 -30.19 12.30 -3.50
C TYR A 811 -30.98 13.60 -3.27
N GLU A 812 -30.67 14.68 -4.00
CA GLU A 812 -31.41 15.93 -3.89
C GLU A 812 -32.88 15.77 -4.33
N GLY A 813 -33.16 14.91 -5.31
CA GLY A 813 -34.51 14.57 -5.73
C GLY A 813 -35.33 13.90 -4.62
N PHE A 814 -34.73 12.97 -3.88
CA PHE A 814 -35.37 12.33 -2.72
C PHE A 814 -35.57 13.32 -1.56
N VAL A 815 -34.55 14.09 -1.20
CA VAL A 815 -34.62 15.06 -0.09
C VAL A 815 -35.64 16.17 -0.35
N THR A 816 -35.72 16.64 -1.59
CA THR A 816 -36.62 17.75 -1.95
C THR A 816 -37.97 17.30 -2.50
N ASN A 817 -38.19 15.98 -2.65
CA ASN A 817 -39.37 15.39 -3.28
C ASN A 817 -39.64 15.93 -4.70
N ASN A 818 -38.57 16.14 -5.48
CA ASN A 818 -38.63 16.68 -6.84
C ASN A 818 -38.04 15.73 -7.86
N ARG A 819 -38.48 15.87 -9.11
CA ARG A 819 -38.00 15.07 -10.23
C ARG A 819 -36.63 15.56 -10.70
N ILE A 820 -35.59 15.15 -9.99
CA ILE A 820 -34.18 15.42 -10.33
C ILE A 820 -33.56 14.08 -10.67
N LYS A 821 -33.41 13.76 -11.96
CA LYS A 821 -32.93 12.46 -12.45
C LYS A 821 -31.41 12.37 -12.44
N ARG A 822 -30.88 11.18 -12.15
CA ARG A 822 -29.45 10.83 -12.26
C ARG A 822 -29.07 10.68 -13.73
N VAL A 823 -27.88 11.14 -14.10
CA VAL A 823 -27.34 10.98 -15.46
C VAL A 823 -26.84 9.55 -15.62
N ILE A 824 -27.50 8.74 -16.46
CA ILE A 824 -27.09 7.36 -16.74
C ILE A 824 -26.11 7.38 -17.91
N LYS A 825 -24.95 6.72 -17.76
CA LYS A 825 -23.83 6.66 -18.72
C LYS A 825 -24.15 6.00 -20.09
N ASN A 826 -25.41 5.65 -20.37
CA ASN A 826 -25.82 5.01 -21.63
C ASN A 826 -26.31 6.00 -22.70
N ASP A 827 -26.40 7.30 -22.42
CA ASP A 827 -26.77 8.34 -23.41
C ASP A 827 -25.56 9.15 -23.95
N GLU A 828 -24.31 8.78 -23.62
CA GLU A 828 -23.12 9.41 -24.22
C GLU A 828 -22.85 8.97 -25.67
N LEU A 829 -23.50 7.91 -26.15
CA LEU A 829 -23.39 7.46 -27.55
C LEU A 829 -24.34 8.22 -28.52
N THR A 830 -25.37 8.89 -28.02
CA THR A 830 -26.30 9.73 -28.81
C THR A 830 -26.02 11.22 -28.66
N ALA A 831 -25.36 11.66 -27.58
CA ALA A 831 -24.96 13.06 -27.41
C ALA A 831 -23.63 13.43 -28.13
N ARG A 832 -22.75 12.46 -28.41
CA ARG A 832 -21.47 12.70 -29.08
C ARG A 832 -21.54 12.86 -30.60
N GLU A 833 -22.65 12.47 -31.24
CA GLU A 833 -22.85 12.74 -32.68
C GLU A 833 -23.55 14.09 -32.95
N THR A 834 -23.96 14.84 -31.91
CA THR A 834 -24.65 16.13 -32.10
C THR A 834 -23.80 17.35 -31.74
N TYR A 835 -22.63 17.17 -31.09
CA TYR A 835 -21.74 18.28 -30.68
C TYR A 835 -20.47 18.45 -31.52
N VAL A 836 -20.24 17.64 -32.56
CA VAL A 836 -19.11 17.81 -33.50
C VAL A 836 -19.53 18.52 -34.80
N VAL A 837 -20.82 18.78 -35.03
CA VAL A 837 -21.31 19.44 -36.27
C VAL A 837 -21.63 20.93 -36.08
N ALA A 838 -21.45 21.49 -34.88
CA ALA A 838 -21.81 22.87 -34.59
C ALA A 838 -20.63 23.79 -34.24
N GLU A 839 -19.40 23.52 -34.70
CA GLU A 839 -18.32 24.52 -34.59
C GLU A 839 -17.19 24.30 -35.62
N SER A 840 -17.55 24.27 -36.90
CA SER A 840 -16.67 24.77 -37.98
C SER A 840 -17.41 24.74 -39.30
N ASN A 841 -17.96 25.90 -39.69
CA ASN A 841 -17.88 26.38 -41.06
C ASN A 841 -18.48 27.78 -41.17
N ASN A 842 -17.60 28.78 -41.05
CA ASN A 842 -17.76 30.07 -41.70
C ASN A 842 -16.45 30.39 -42.43
N TYR A 843 -16.07 29.57 -43.41
CA TYR A 843 -15.18 29.99 -44.50
C TYR A 843 -15.50 29.18 -45.76
N SER A 844 -15.94 29.90 -46.80
CA SER A 844 -16.12 29.43 -48.17
C SER A 844 -14.77 29.23 -48.87
N ILE A 845 -14.64 28.17 -49.70
CA ILE A 845 -14.18 28.22 -51.11
C ILE A 845 -14.14 26.79 -51.71
N THR A 846 -15.07 26.57 -52.63
CA THR A 846 -14.94 26.06 -54.02
C THR A 846 -14.15 24.77 -54.36
N ILE A 847 -14.93 23.70 -54.62
CA ILE A 847 -14.96 22.81 -55.81
C ILE A 847 -13.64 22.19 -56.34
N ASN A 848 -13.45 20.86 -56.23
CA ASN A 848 -13.57 19.88 -57.34
C ASN A 848 -13.11 18.46 -56.95
N THR A 849 -14.00 17.51 -57.22
CA THR A 849 -13.85 16.05 -57.36
C THR A 849 -12.89 15.67 -58.51
N PRO A 850 -12.63 14.38 -58.88
CA PRO A 850 -12.84 13.06 -58.24
C PRO A 850 -11.63 12.09 -58.44
N LYS A 851 -11.88 10.78 -58.24
CA LYS A 851 -11.31 9.61 -58.97
C LYS A 851 -10.02 9.00 -58.41
N THR A 852 -9.83 7.68 -58.32
CA THR A 852 -10.65 6.45 -58.42
C THR A 852 -9.65 5.28 -58.27
N ASN A 853 -10.17 4.10 -57.89
CA ASN A 853 -9.69 2.77 -58.33
C ASN A 853 -8.35 2.26 -57.76
N ARG A 854 -8.15 0.97 -57.49
CA ARG A 854 -8.96 -0.27 -57.37
C ARG A 854 -7.92 -1.38 -57.17
N HIS A 855 -8.37 -2.54 -56.69
CA HIS A 855 -7.78 -3.88 -56.94
C HIS A 855 -6.58 -4.28 -56.06
N LEU A 856 -6.41 -5.52 -55.59
CA LEU A 856 -7.21 -6.77 -55.62
C LEU A 856 -6.56 -7.79 -54.65
N ASN A 857 -7.35 -8.79 -54.24
CA ASN A 857 -7.02 -10.17 -53.82
C ASN A 857 -6.34 -10.39 -52.45
N ASN A 858 -7.00 -11.06 -51.50
CA ASN A 858 -7.43 -12.48 -51.41
C ASN A 858 -6.27 -13.47 -51.21
N HIS A 859 -6.15 -14.01 -49.99
CA HIS A 859 -6.17 -15.46 -49.75
C HIS A 859 -6.65 -15.80 -48.33
N ILE A 860 -7.42 -16.88 -48.27
CA ILE A 860 -8.28 -17.42 -47.21
C ILE A 860 -7.63 -18.70 -46.63
N ASN A 861 -7.94 -19.01 -45.36
CA ASN A 861 -8.37 -20.34 -44.85
C ASN A 861 -8.97 -20.12 -43.43
N GLU A 862 -10.30 -20.19 -43.22
CA GLU A 862 -11.16 -21.40 -43.02
C GLU A 862 -10.87 -22.12 -41.68
N ASN A 863 -11.80 -22.60 -40.83
CA ASN A 863 -13.26 -22.80 -40.78
C ASN A 863 -13.62 -23.09 -39.28
N TYR A 864 -14.85 -22.95 -38.76
CA TYR A 864 -15.93 -23.96 -38.87
C TYR A 864 -17.31 -23.46 -38.34
N THR A 865 -18.28 -23.52 -39.26
CA THR A 865 -19.74 -23.83 -39.24
C THR A 865 -20.59 -23.97 -37.96
N GLY A 866 -21.86 -23.53 -38.07
CA GLY A 866 -22.98 -24.02 -37.25
C GLY A 866 -24.40 -23.40 -37.45
N HIS A 867 -25.00 -23.57 -38.65
CA HIS A 867 -26.45 -23.67 -38.98
C HIS A 867 -27.52 -22.54 -38.79
N SER A 868 -27.85 -21.92 -39.94
CA SER A 868 -29.13 -21.64 -40.64
C SER A 868 -30.47 -21.26 -39.95
N LEU A 869 -31.04 -20.17 -40.49
CA LEU A 869 -32.45 -19.75 -40.49
C LEU A 869 -33.06 -19.90 -41.92
N GLN A 870 -34.37 -20.19 -41.99
CA GLN A 870 -35.33 -20.00 -43.11
C GLN A 870 -36.51 -19.19 -42.53
N GLU A 871 -37.32 -18.36 -43.19
CA GLU A 871 -37.44 -17.81 -44.54
C GLU A 871 -38.51 -16.67 -44.49
N ILE A 872 -38.43 -15.69 -45.42
CA ILE A 872 -39.56 -15.03 -46.16
C ILE A 872 -40.62 -14.19 -45.39
N ALA A 873 -41.16 -13.03 -45.82
CA ALA A 873 -40.90 -12.04 -46.88
C ALA A 873 -41.96 -10.90 -46.82
N LYS A 874 -41.74 -9.87 -47.69
CA LYS A 874 -42.69 -8.96 -48.40
C LYS A 874 -42.86 -7.50 -47.91
N LYS A 875 -42.20 -6.63 -48.69
CA LYS A 875 -42.52 -5.23 -49.12
C LYS A 875 -43.78 -5.19 -50.05
N PRO A 876 -44.20 -4.07 -50.72
CA PRO A 876 -43.90 -2.61 -50.64
C PRO A 876 -45.14 -1.66 -50.88
N ARG A 877 -44.89 -0.33 -50.97
CA ARG A 877 -45.42 0.71 -51.93
C ARG A 877 -45.94 1.99 -51.25
N GLU A 878 -45.83 3.23 -51.75
CA GLU A 878 -45.14 3.92 -52.87
C GLU A 878 -45.48 5.44 -52.79
N VAL A 879 -44.58 6.32 -53.32
CA VAL A 879 -44.88 7.56 -54.12
C VAL A 879 -45.39 8.85 -53.40
N ASN A 880 -45.02 10.12 -53.68
CA ASN A 880 -44.00 10.81 -54.51
C ASN A 880 -44.22 12.37 -54.41
N THR A 881 -43.17 13.21 -54.62
CA THR A 881 -43.15 14.60 -55.22
C THR A 881 -43.92 15.78 -54.55
N ASN A 882 -43.58 17.09 -54.55
CA ASN A 882 -42.57 17.98 -55.19
C ASN A 882 -42.65 19.43 -54.60
N LEU A 883 -41.65 20.28 -54.92
CA LEU A 883 -41.65 21.78 -55.15
C LEU A 883 -41.35 22.84 -54.03
N TYR A 884 -40.11 23.38 -54.11
CA TYR A 884 -39.60 24.78 -54.04
C TYR A 884 -40.38 25.96 -53.39
N THR A 885 -39.79 26.68 -52.43
CA THR A 885 -39.02 27.97 -52.56
C THR A 885 -38.97 28.78 -51.24
N ASN A 886 -37.80 29.42 -51.01
CA ASN A 886 -37.48 30.33 -49.90
C ASN A 886 -37.75 31.80 -50.29
N LYS A 887 -38.47 32.56 -49.45
CA LYS A 887 -38.12 33.93 -48.99
C LYS A 887 -39.33 34.62 -48.33
N ASP A 888 -39.31 34.70 -47.01
CA ASP A 888 -39.74 35.85 -46.20
C ASP A 888 -39.17 35.65 -44.79
N LEU A 889 -37.88 35.95 -44.58
CA LEU A 889 -37.36 37.22 -44.05
C LEU A 889 -37.92 37.64 -42.67
N ASN A 890 -37.13 37.28 -41.64
CA ASN A 890 -36.33 38.22 -40.86
C ASN A 890 -36.97 39.29 -39.95
N ASN A 891 -38.28 39.33 -39.72
CA ASN A 891 -38.83 40.26 -38.72
C ASN A 891 -39.12 39.66 -37.32
N LYS A 892 -38.79 38.38 -37.07
CA LYS A 892 -39.00 37.75 -35.75
C LYS A 892 -37.76 37.61 -34.86
N ASN A 893 -36.55 37.78 -35.39
CA ASN A 893 -35.33 37.45 -34.64
C ASN A 893 -34.71 38.61 -33.84
N LEU A 894 -35.13 39.87 -34.08
CA LEU A 894 -34.61 41.00 -33.29
C LEU A 894 -35.32 41.22 -31.93
N MET A 895 -36.56 40.74 -31.74
CA MET A 895 -37.27 40.85 -30.45
C MET A 895 -36.93 39.74 -29.44
N ILE A 896 -36.23 38.68 -29.86
CA ILE A 896 -35.92 37.52 -29.03
C ILE A 896 -34.57 37.69 -28.29
N ALA A 897 -33.60 38.38 -28.90
CA ALA A 897 -32.27 38.57 -28.30
C ALA A 897 -32.26 39.49 -27.06
N ASP A 898 -33.07 40.56 -27.05
CA ASP A 898 -33.13 41.51 -25.93
C ASP A 898 -33.86 40.97 -24.69
N ASN A 899 -34.79 40.03 -24.88
CA ASN A 899 -35.50 39.40 -23.76
C ASN A 899 -34.67 38.33 -23.05
N ILE A 900 -33.72 37.70 -23.74
CA ILE A 900 -32.84 36.66 -23.18
C ILE A 900 -31.76 37.28 -22.28
N ASN A 901 -31.22 38.45 -22.63
CA ASN A 901 -30.19 39.12 -21.82
C ASN A 901 -30.75 39.77 -20.55
N ARG A 902 -32.01 40.26 -20.56
CA ARG A 902 -32.68 40.74 -19.33
C ARG A 902 -33.06 39.61 -18.36
N SER A 903 -33.35 38.42 -18.87
CA SER A 903 -33.64 37.22 -18.07
C SER A 903 -32.39 36.69 -17.34
N LYS A 904 -31.25 36.63 -18.03
CA LYS A 904 -29.97 36.12 -17.45
C LYS A 904 -29.43 36.99 -16.31
N ASN A 905 -29.51 38.32 -16.41
CA ASN A 905 -29.06 39.21 -15.34
C ASN A 905 -29.98 39.22 -14.11
N LYS A 906 -31.29 39.01 -14.28
CA LYS A 906 -32.23 38.91 -13.16
C LYS A 906 -32.03 37.61 -12.37
N ASN A 907 -31.76 36.50 -13.04
CA ASN A 907 -31.49 35.22 -12.38
C ASN A 907 -30.16 35.21 -11.59
N LYS A 908 -29.12 35.91 -12.09
CA LYS A 908 -27.81 36.00 -11.39
C LYS A 908 -27.89 36.81 -10.09
N LEU A 909 -28.62 37.93 -10.09
CA LEU A 909 -28.84 38.75 -8.88
C LEU A 909 -29.72 38.05 -7.83
N THR A 910 -30.68 37.24 -8.27
CA THR A 910 -31.60 36.51 -7.37
C THR A 910 -30.92 35.30 -6.71
N LEU A 911 -30.01 34.63 -7.42
CA LEU A 911 -29.23 33.51 -6.87
C LEU A 911 -28.24 33.98 -5.78
N GLN A 912 -27.62 35.14 -6.01
CA GLN A 912 -26.63 35.69 -5.08
C GLN A 912 -27.27 36.26 -3.81
N SER A 913 -28.50 36.81 -3.90
CA SER A 913 -29.27 37.17 -2.71
C SER A 913 -29.71 35.95 -1.90
N GLN A 914 -30.13 34.85 -2.56
CA GLN A 914 -30.55 33.61 -1.89
C GLN A 914 -29.38 32.88 -1.20
N LEU A 915 -28.19 32.91 -1.78
CA LEU A 915 -26.96 32.36 -1.18
C LEU A 915 -26.55 33.13 0.09
N ASN A 916 -26.66 34.46 0.07
CA ASN A 916 -26.37 35.29 1.24
C ASN A 916 -27.41 35.10 2.36
N THR A 917 -28.70 34.93 2.03
CA THR A 917 -29.74 34.62 3.03
C THR A 917 -29.54 33.22 3.64
N LYS A 918 -29.14 32.21 2.85
CA LYS A 918 -28.80 30.86 3.35
C LYS A 918 -27.59 30.88 4.30
N LYS A 919 -26.55 31.68 4.02
CA LYS A 919 -25.38 31.84 4.91
C LYS A 919 -25.76 32.45 6.28
N VAL A 920 -26.64 33.45 6.30
CA VAL A 920 -27.11 34.10 7.54
C VAL A 920 -27.99 33.15 8.37
N ILE A 921 -28.86 32.37 7.74
CA ILE A 921 -29.73 31.39 8.42
C ILE A 921 -28.91 30.23 9.01
N LYS A 922 -27.91 29.70 8.29
CA LYS A 922 -27.00 28.65 8.80
C LYS A 922 -26.20 29.12 10.04
N LYS A 923 -25.76 30.39 10.05
CA LYS A 923 -25.01 30.98 11.18
C LYS A 923 -25.91 31.20 12.41
N SER A 924 -27.18 31.53 12.21
CA SER A 924 -28.23 31.63 13.23
C SER A 924 -28.52 30.26 13.89
N LEU A 925 -28.70 29.21 13.08
CA LEU A 925 -29.01 27.86 13.55
C LEU A 925 -27.84 27.22 14.33
N LYS A 926 -26.58 27.41 13.88
CA LYS A 926 -25.38 26.98 14.63
C LYS A 926 -25.28 27.65 16.01
N LYS A 927 -25.67 28.94 16.11
CA LYS A 927 -25.65 29.69 17.38
C LYS A 927 -26.75 29.21 18.35
N GLN A 928 -27.91 28.80 17.85
CA GLN A 928 -28.94 28.15 18.66
C GLN A 928 -28.53 26.75 19.14
N LYS A 929 -27.88 25.93 18.29
CA LYS A 929 -27.41 24.58 18.65
C LYS A 929 -26.35 24.63 19.77
N LYS A 930 -25.35 25.53 19.67
CA LYS A 930 -24.34 25.75 20.74
C LYS A 930 -24.96 26.22 22.08
N LYS A 931 -26.04 27.00 22.04
CA LYS A 931 -26.71 27.49 23.27
C LYS A 931 -27.49 26.38 23.98
N LYS A 932 -28.04 25.43 23.22
CA LYS A 932 -28.82 24.28 23.73
C LYS A 932 -27.90 23.21 24.37
N ILE A 933 -26.77 22.90 23.73
CA ILE A 933 -25.75 21.98 24.24
C ILE A 933 -25.14 22.50 25.55
N LYS A 934 -24.83 23.80 25.62
CA LYS A 934 -24.29 24.41 26.84
C LYS A 934 -25.27 24.33 28.02
N ALA A 935 -26.58 24.43 27.76
CA ALA A 935 -27.63 24.30 28.79
C ALA A 935 -27.77 22.85 29.29
N GLN A 936 -27.67 21.85 28.40
CA GLN A 936 -27.69 20.42 28.77
C GLN A 936 -26.47 20.02 29.60
N LEU A 937 -25.27 20.48 29.23
CA LEU A 937 -24.05 20.25 30.01
C LEU A 937 -24.14 20.82 31.43
N THR A 938 -24.66 22.04 31.60
CA THR A 938 -24.90 22.60 32.94
C THR A 938 -25.92 21.80 33.75
N GLY A 939 -26.95 21.23 33.10
CA GLY A 939 -27.90 20.33 33.77
C GLY A 939 -27.21 19.06 34.29
N TYR A 940 -26.36 18.45 33.46
CA TYR A 940 -25.64 17.23 33.80
C TYR A 940 -24.66 17.43 34.97
N PHE A 941 -23.93 18.55 35.00
CA PHE A 941 -23.03 18.89 36.11
C PHE A 941 -23.77 19.16 37.43
N VAL A 942 -24.97 19.75 37.38
CA VAL A 942 -25.80 19.95 38.58
C VAL A 942 -26.31 18.62 39.12
N THR A 943 -26.77 17.71 38.25
CA THR A 943 -27.22 16.38 38.67
C THR A 943 -26.08 15.56 39.28
N LEU A 944 -24.89 15.60 38.66
CA LEU A 944 -23.71 14.90 39.17
C LEU A 944 -23.26 15.45 40.53
N ALA A 945 -23.31 16.78 40.72
CA ALA A 945 -23.00 17.40 42.00
C ALA A 945 -24.02 17.00 43.09
N VAL A 946 -25.30 16.90 42.77
CA VAL A 946 -26.35 16.43 43.70
C VAL A 946 -26.14 14.96 44.06
N CYS A 947 -25.80 14.10 43.11
CA CYS A 947 -25.50 12.69 43.37
C CYS A 947 -24.26 12.51 44.27
N LEU A 948 -23.21 13.31 44.05
CA LEU A 948 -22.01 13.30 44.91
C LEU A 948 -22.33 13.80 46.33
N LEU A 949 -23.18 14.82 46.46
CA LEU A 949 -23.58 15.37 47.76
C LEU A 949 -24.45 14.36 48.55
N ILE A 950 -25.36 13.66 47.87
CA ILE A 950 -26.16 12.57 48.44
C ILE A 950 -25.25 11.41 48.88
N GLY A 951 -24.27 11.03 48.05
CA GLY A 951 -23.27 10.02 48.39
C GLY A 951 -22.45 10.40 49.63
N LEU A 952 -22.01 11.65 49.75
CA LEU A 952 -21.32 12.18 50.94
C LEU A 952 -22.19 12.16 52.19
N ILE A 953 -23.47 12.54 52.09
CA ILE A 953 -24.42 12.49 53.21
C ILE A 953 -24.68 11.05 53.65
N ILE A 954 -24.84 10.11 52.72
CA ILE A 954 -25.00 8.68 53.05
C ILE A 954 -23.73 8.17 53.75
N THR A 955 -22.54 8.56 53.28
CA THR A 955 -21.27 8.12 53.88
C THR A 955 -21.11 8.68 55.31
N LEU A 956 -21.49 9.94 55.54
CA LEU A 956 -21.50 10.59 56.86
C LEU A 956 -22.54 10.05 57.85
N ILE A 957 -23.62 9.43 57.35
CA ILE A 957 -24.64 8.77 58.20
C ILE A 957 -24.21 7.35 58.58
N TYR A 958 -23.31 6.73 57.80
CA TYR A 958 -22.81 5.37 58.03
C TYR A 958 -21.44 5.29 58.73
N THR A 959 -20.79 6.44 58.98
CA THR A 959 -19.66 6.61 59.90
C THR A 959 -20.12 7.25 61.19
#